data_AF-A0A817H459-F1
#
_entry.id   AF-A0A817H459-F1
#
_cell.length_a   1.000
_cell.length_b   1.000
_cell.length_c   1.000
_cell.angle_alpha   90.00
_cell.angle_beta   90.00
_cell.angle_gamma   90.00
#
_symmetry.space_group_name_H-M   'P 1'
#
loop_
_entity.id
_entity.type
_entity.pdbx_description
1 polymer ?
#
loop_
_entity_poly.entity_id
_entity_poly.type
_entity_poly.pdbx_seq_one_letter_code
_entity_poly.pdbx_strand_id
1 'polypeptide(L)'
;MLNHALRQFDMGTMAKMSFFIRNLHRQLEQLHKEQSTMYNKQFIVYRGQGLTQQDFKQLVYTKGGLLSFNNFLSTCTKPNGAIRFVQNALRTHENIVGVFFIITIDPSEVSTSTSPFAFIKNHSAFPQEEEILFSMHTVFRVGDTKQTVNNNRIWEVQLTFTGDNDPQLAALTQRMREEIDGIGWYRMGRLMHRLGHFNQVEELYNELLKDSSSYSSRAHIYHQLGWLKNDQGQYKEAALFYEKVLKISQKTLPEDHASLADTYNNMGQVYHTMGYYSKALQFYEKARKIYEKTLSPKHHSLATSYNNIGGVYDDMGDYSKALQLYDKSHKILEALPSNHPLLAASYNNIGILYNHRGDYWKALKFHEKALEIRRAALPSNHSNLADSYNNIGGVYIHMGDYSKALEFYEEAQKIYEKTLPPNHPWMAATHLNFAAYYEKMGYYAAALKSLQNTFQILQKTFEEGNPAFSFIFNRLGRVYRSTKDYGKALDYFEKCLVIRQQTLPNLHPYQAITYSDIGDVRRLVGDHQVALSFHRKALNIQENVHCNPLECVTTYINFGETYREMEDYPTALSYFQKGLQICENKLPRNHPDFAVIYHNLAKLYLATRQYNTAMENVQQAIEIAQQKLPSNHPHILDYRETFEKVRNNM
;
A
#
# COMPACT_ATOMS: atom_id res chain seq x y z
N MET A 1 15.25 8.04 -30.27
CA MET A 1 14.51 8.86 -29.30
C MET A 1 13.69 7.99 -28.34
N LEU A 2 12.68 7.22 -28.80
CA LEU A 2 11.85 6.39 -27.91
C LEU A 2 12.64 5.38 -27.06
N ASN A 3 13.55 4.63 -27.67
CA ASN A 3 14.38 3.65 -26.95
C ASN A 3 15.27 4.31 -25.88
N HIS A 4 15.78 5.51 -26.17
CA HIS A 4 16.53 6.31 -25.19
C HIS A 4 15.60 6.78 -24.05
N ALA A 5 14.41 7.29 -24.39
CA ALA A 5 13.40 7.72 -23.41
C ALA A 5 12.90 6.57 -22.53
N LEU A 6 12.68 5.37 -23.08
CA LEU A 6 12.31 4.17 -22.32
C LEU A 6 13.42 3.72 -21.38
N ARG A 7 14.69 3.80 -21.82
CA ARG A 7 15.85 3.46 -20.98
C ARG A 7 16.11 4.48 -19.88
N GLN A 8 15.81 5.75 -20.14
CA GLN A 8 16.00 6.84 -19.19
C GLN A 8 14.73 7.25 -18.43
N PHE A 9 13.62 6.55 -18.66
CA PHE A 9 12.30 6.90 -18.11
C PHE A 9 11.89 8.36 -18.33
N ASP A 10 12.21 8.95 -19.49
CA ASP A 10 11.75 10.31 -19.85
C ASP A 10 10.25 10.29 -20.18
N MET A 11 9.41 10.57 -19.19
CA MET A 11 7.95 10.48 -19.27
C MET A 11 7.36 11.44 -20.31
N GLY A 12 7.94 12.63 -20.48
CA GLY A 12 7.47 13.61 -21.47
C GLY A 12 7.68 13.14 -22.90
N THR A 13 8.88 12.62 -23.19
CA THR A 13 9.17 12.05 -24.51
C THR A 13 8.40 10.75 -24.73
N MET A 14 8.26 9.89 -23.72
CA MET A 14 7.45 8.67 -23.82
C MET A 14 5.97 8.99 -24.08
N ALA A 15 5.38 9.95 -23.36
CA ALA A 15 4.00 10.39 -23.57
C ALA A 15 3.81 10.93 -25.00
N LYS A 16 4.65 11.87 -25.44
CA LYS A 16 4.57 12.46 -26.80
C LYS A 16 4.77 11.42 -27.90
N MET A 17 5.81 10.59 -27.80
CA MET A 17 6.07 9.55 -28.78
C MET A 17 4.97 8.47 -28.77
N SER A 18 4.35 8.18 -27.62
CA SER A 18 3.21 7.26 -27.59
C SER A 18 1.97 7.80 -28.28
N PHE A 19 1.70 9.10 -28.23
CA PHE A 19 0.56 9.67 -28.93
C PHE A 19 0.77 9.56 -30.43
N PHE A 20 1.99 9.81 -30.89
CA PHE A 20 2.41 9.54 -32.26
C PHE A 20 2.23 8.06 -32.62
N ILE A 21 2.75 7.14 -31.80
CA ILE A 21 2.66 5.69 -32.03
C ILE A 21 1.20 5.22 -32.02
N ARG A 22 0.36 5.70 -31.09
CA ARG A 22 -1.06 5.38 -31.02
C ARG A 22 -1.78 5.82 -32.29
N ASN A 23 -1.47 7.02 -32.80
CA ASN A 23 -2.03 7.51 -34.05
C ASN A 23 -1.58 6.64 -35.23
N LEU A 24 -0.29 6.30 -35.30
CA LEU A 24 0.25 5.40 -36.33
C LEU A 24 -0.38 4.00 -36.26
N HIS A 25 -0.58 3.46 -35.06
CA HIS A 25 -1.26 2.19 -34.83
C HIS A 25 -2.71 2.24 -35.31
N ARG A 26 -3.45 3.33 -35.01
CA ARG A 26 -4.84 3.52 -35.51
C ARG A 26 -4.90 3.64 -37.02
N GLN A 27 -3.96 4.37 -37.63
CA GLN A 27 -3.86 4.46 -39.09
C GLN A 27 -3.57 3.09 -39.71
N LEU A 28 -2.68 2.31 -39.09
CA LEU A 28 -2.39 0.95 -39.52
C LEU A 28 -3.58 0.00 -39.35
N GLU A 29 -4.33 0.13 -38.25
CA GLU A 29 -5.58 -0.62 -38.03
C GLU A 29 -6.64 -0.31 -39.09
N GLN A 30 -6.77 0.98 -39.45
CA GLN A 30 -7.66 1.40 -40.53
C GLN A 30 -7.23 0.80 -41.87
N LEU A 31 -5.95 0.92 -42.23
CA LEU A 31 -5.42 0.33 -43.47
C LEU A 31 -5.56 -1.19 -43.50
N HIS A 32 -5.36 -1.87 -42.36
CA HIS A 32 -5.57 -3.30 -42.24
C HIS A 32 -7.03 -3.67 -42.57
N LYS A 33 -8.01 -2.94 -42.03
CA LYS A 33 -9.44 -3.17 -42.33
C LYS A 33 -9.77 -2.93 -43.81
N GLU A 34 -9.26 -1.84 -44.39
CA GLU A 34 -9.42 -1.51 -45.81
C GLU A 34 -8.81 -2.59 -46.73
N GLN A 35 -7.73 -3.23 -46.31
CA GLN A 35 -7.03 -4.29 -47.04
C GLN A 35 -7.49 -5.71 -46.68
N SER A 36 -8.58 -5.87 -45.93
CA SER A 36 -9.04 -7.17 -45.39
C SER A 36 -9.19 -8.27 -46.44
N THR A 37 -9.58 -7.92 -47.67
CA THR A 37 -9.73 -8.85 -48.81
C THR A 37 -8.41 -9.39 -49.36
N MET A 38 -7.26 -8.79 -49.00
CA MET A 38 -5.93 -9.21 -49.42
C MET A 38 -5.35 -10.33 -48.54
N TYR A 39 -5.98 -10.65 -47.40
CA TYR A 39 -5.46 -11.57 -46.38
C TYR A 39 -6.13 -12.95 -46.37
N ASN A 40 -6.71 -13.38 -47.50
CA ASN A 40 -7.57 -14.58 -47.53
C ASN A 40 -6.81 -15.92 -47.51
N LYS A 41 -5.47 -15.91 -47.50
CA LYS A 41 -4.62 -17.10 -47.50
C LYS A 41 -3.37 -16.85 -46.67
N GLN A 42 -2.80 -17.93 -46.13
CA GLN A 42 -1.51 -17.91 -45.46
C GLN A 42 -0.40 -17.41 -46.39
N PHE A 43 0.51 -16.59 -45.88
CA PHE A 43 1.64 -16.07 -46.64
C PHE A 43 2.90 -15.91 -45.77
N ILE A 44 4.05 -15.70 -46.42
CA ILE A 44 5.36 -15.57 -45.76
C ILE A 44 5.92 -14.18 -46.00
N VAL A 45 6.51 -13.59 -44.97
CA VAL A 45 7.32 -12.37 -45.08
C VAL A 45 8.69 -12.58 -44.47
N TYR A 46 9.61 -11.71 -44.83
CA TYR A 46 11.02 -11.81 -44.48
C TYR A 46 11.50 -10.56 -43.77
N ARG A 47 12.36 -10.74 -42.77
CA ARG A 47 13.04 -9.64 -42.06
C ARG A 47 14.49 -10.00 -41.82
N GLY A 48 15.40 -9.12 -42.26
CA GLY A 48 16.82 -9.23 -41.94
C GLY A 48 17.25 -8.24 -40.88
N GLN A 49 18.03 -8.69 -39.88
CA GLN A 49 18.67 -7.78 -38.92
C GLN A 49 19.97 -8.37 -38.35
N GLY A 50 20.81 -7.50 -37.83
CA GLY A 50 21.94 -7.90 -37.00
C GLY A 50 21.54 -8.00 -35.53
N LEU A 51 22.00 -9.04 -34.84
CA LEU A 51 21.89 -9.19 -33.39
C LEU A 51 23.27 -9.30 -32.74
N THR A 52 23.38 -8.88 -31.48
CA THR A 52 24.56 -9.21 -30.67
C THR A 52 24.61 -10.72 -30.43
N GLN A 53 25.80 -11.26 -30.10
CA GLN A 53 25.90 -12.69 -29.76
C GLN A 53 25.02 -13.07 -28.56
N GLN A 54 24.87 -12.17 -27.58
CA GLN A 54 24.03 -12.40 -26.40
C GLN A 54 22.55 -12.48 -26.78
N ASP A 55 22.06 -11.50 -27.56
CA ASP A 55 20.66 -11.48 -28.01
C ASP A 55 20.34 -12.69 -28.90
N PHE A 56 21.28 -13.10 -29.75
CA PHE A 56 21.12 -14.29 -30.58
C PHE A 56 21.06 -15.58 -29.74
N LYS A 57 21.93 -15.74 -28.72
CA LYS A 57 21.86 -16.88 -27.80
C LYS A 57 20.53 -16.94 -27.07
N GLN A 58 20.03 -15.79 -26.62
CA GLN A 58 18.72 -15.69 -25.97
C GLN A 58 17.60 -16.10 -26.93
N LEU A 59 17.63 -15.61 -28.18
CA LEU A 59 16.65 -15.97 -29.22
C LEU A 59 16.62 -17.49 -29.47
N VAL A 60 17.79 -18.13 -29.59
CA VAL A 60 17.89 -19.59 -29.79
C VAL A 60 17.35 -20.35 -28.57
N TYR A 61 17.64 -19.89 -27.35
CA TYR A 61 17.12 -20.47 -26.12
C TYR A 61 15.59 -20.36 -26.02
N THR A 62 15.00 -19.31 -26.59
CA THR A 62 13.54 -19.10 -26.63
C THR A 62 12.79 -19.93 -27.68
N LYS A 63 13.38 -21.02 -28.22
CA LYS A 63 12.67 -21.93 -29.15
C LYS A 63 11.36 -22.44 -28.52
N GLY A 64 10.25 -22.33 -29.25
CA GLY A 64 8.90 -22.61 -28.76
C GLY A 64 8.30 -21.52 -27.86
N GLY A 65 9.07 -20.48 -27.54
CA GLY A 65 8.70 -19.31 -26.75
C GLY A 65 8.10 -18.17 -27.59
N LEU A 66 7.74 -17.07 -26.92
CA LEU A 66 7.19 -15.85 -27.55
C LEU A 66 8.31 -14.84 -27.80
N LEU A 67 8.28 -14.18 -28.96
CA LEU A 67 9.13 -13.06 -29.32
C LEU A 67 8.24 -11.89 -29.71
N SER A 68 8.46 -10.71 -29.12
CA SER A 68 7.85 -9.46 -29.60
C SER A 68 8.95 -8.48 -29.99
N PHE A 69 8.65 -7.64 -30.97
CA PHE A 69 9.52 -6.53 -31.32
C PHE A 69 9.05 -5.29 -30.54
N ASN A 70 9.99 -4.58 -29.93
CA ASN A 70 9.71 -3.41 -29.09
C ASN A 70 9.17 -2.20 -29.87
N ASN A 71 9.09 -2.28 -31.20
CA ASN A 71 8.63 -1.22 -32.11
C ASN A 71 7.82 -1.83 -33.26
N PHE A 72 7.26 -0.98 -34.13
CA PHE A 72 6.68 -1.41 -35.40
C PHE A 72 7.70 -2.22 -36.19
N LEU A 73 7.25 -3.34 -36.75
CA LEU A 73 8.12 -4.24 -37.52
C LEU A 73 7.82 -4.06 -39.00
N SER A 74 8.79 -3.55 -39.76
CA SER A 74 8.72 -3.53 -41.22
C SER A 74 9.35 -4.80 -41.80
N THR A 75 8.65 -5.44 -42.73
CA THR A 75 9.03 -6.71 -43.37
C THR A 75 8.87 -6.63 -44.87
N CYS A 76 9.53 -7.53 -45.61
CA CYS A 76 9.45 -7.61 -47.06
C CYS A 76 8.71 -8.89 -47.48
N THR A 77 7.88 -8.85 -48.53
CA THR A 77 7.30 -10.08 -49.13
C THR A 77 8.33 -10.91 -49.89
N LYS A 78 9.48 -10.31 -50.26
CA LYS A 78 10.57 -10.97 -51.01
C LYS A 78 11.84 -11.09 -50.17
N PRO A 79 12.57 -12.21 -50.25
CA PRO A 79 13.74 -12.47 -49.40
C PRO A 79 14.93 -11.54 -49.70
N ASN A 80 15.07 -11.07 -50.94
CA ASN A 80 16.21 -10.25 -51.37
C ASN A 80 16.37 -8.96 -50.56
N GLY A 81 15.25 -8.28 -50.23
CA GLY A 81 15.27 -7.07 -49.40
C GLY A 81 15.82 -7.36 -48.01
N ALA A 82 15.27 -8.39 -47.34
CA ALA A 82 15.72 -8.83 -46.03
C ALA A 82 17.19 -9.29 -46.01
N ILE A 83 17.67 -10.02 -47.03
CA ILE A 83 19.09 -10.43 -47.13
C ILE A 83 20.02 -9.20 -47.20
N ARG A 84 19.63 -8.15 -47.92
CA ARG A 84 20.41 -6.90 -48.01
C ARG A 84 20.61 -6.24 -46.64
N PHE A 85 19.57 -6.25 -45.79
CA PHE A 85 19.68 -5.74 -44.41
C PHE A 85 20.66 -6.56 -43.56
N VAL A 86 20.63 -7.90 -43.67
CA VAL A 86 21.58 -8.77 -42.96
C VAL A 86 23.02 -8.50 -43.42
N GLN A 87 23.24 -8.41 -44.72
CA GLN A 87 24.58 -8.16 -45.29
C GLN A 87 25.12 -6.79 -44.87
N ASN A 88 24.29 -5.75 -44.85
CA ASN A 88 24.69 -4.42 -44.38
C ASN A 88 25.05 -4.42 -42.89
N ALA A 89 24.28 -5.13 -42.05
CA ALA A 89 24.59 -5.25 -40.63
C ALA A 89 25.93 -5.96 -40.37
N LEU A 90 26.23 -7.02 -41.13
CA LEU A 90 27.49 -7.76 -41.02
C LEU A 90 28.71 -6.98 -41.51
N ARG A 91 28.54 -6.10 -42.50
CA ARG A 91 29.60 -5.22 -43.02
C ARG A 91 29.98 -4.10 -42.03
N THR A 92 29.01 -3.63 -41.26
CA THR A 92 29.19 -2.48 -40.38
C THR A 92 29.70 -2.86 -38.99
N HIS A 93 29.52 -4.11 -38.55
CA HIS A 93 29.88 -4.56 -37.21
C HIS A 93 30.43 -6.00 -37.20
N GLU A 94 31.67 -6.17 -36.73
CA GLU A 94 32.35 -7.48 -36.72
C GLU A 94 31.78 -8.46 -35.69
N ASN A 95 31.24 -7.96 -34.56
CA ASN A 95 30.73 -8.78 -33.45
C ASN A 95 29.22 -9.05 -33.52
N ILE A 96 28.60 -8.85 -34.68
CA ILE A 96 27.17 -9.08 -34.91
C ILE A 96 26.93 -10.40 -35.65
N VAL A 97 25.87 -11.10 -35.24
CA VAL A 97 25.30 -12.27 -35.92
C VAL A 97 24.16 -11.80 -36.82
N GLY A 98 24.18 -12.19 -38.07
CA GLY A 98 23.12 -11.91 -39.03
C GLY A 98 21.95 -12.86 -38.81
N VAL A 99 20.75 -12.33 -38.61
CA VAL A 99 19.53 -13.13 -38.47
C VAL A 99 18.56 -12.80 -39.58
N PHE A 100 18.14 -13.85 -40.28
CA PHE A 100 17.15 -13.83 -41.33
C PHE A 100 15.87 -14.50 -40.82
N PHE A 101 14.88 -13.69 -40.47
CA PHE A 101 13.58 -14.19 -40.05
C PHE A 101 12.73 -14.55 -41.25
N ILE A 102 12.16 -15.75 -41.19
CA ILE A 102 11.13 -16.23 -42.10
C ILE A 102 9.86 -16.30 -41.27
N ILE A 103 8.91 -15.41 -41.58
CA ILE A 103 7.73 -15.17 -40.76
C ILE A 103 6.51 -15.68 -41.50
N THR A 104 5.90 -16.74 -40.97
CA THR A 104 4.66 -17.31 -41.47
C THR A 104 3.47 -16.59 -40.84
N ILE A 105 2.54 -16.14 -41.68
CA ILE A 105 1.36 -15.40 -41.27
C ILE A 105 0.14 -16.17 -41.74
N ASP A 106 -0.68 -16.58 -40.78
CA ASP A 106 -2.02 -17.10 -41.04
C ASP A 106 -3.07 -16.10 -40.53
N PRO A 107 -3.69 -15.31 -41.43
CA PRO A 107 -4.70 -14.33 -41.05
C PRO A 107 -5.98 -14.96 -40.48
N SER A 108 -6.22 -16.26 -40.68
CA SER A 108 -7.39 -16.96 -40.14
C SER A 108 -7.23 -17.36 -38.68
N GLU A 109 -5.99 -17.48 -38.20
CA GLU A 109 -5.66 -17.90 -36.83
C GLU A 109 -5.39 -16.73 -35.87
N VAL A 110 -5.41 -15.47 -36.35
CA VAL A 110 -5.11 -14.30 -35.53
C VAL A 110 -6.24 -13.29 -35.60
N SER A 111 -6.74 -12.87 -34.42
CA SER A 111 -7.71 -11.78 -34.31
C SER A 111 -7.13 -10.49 -34.92
N THR A 112 -7.72 -10.04 -36.01
CA THR A 112 -7.32 -8.83 -36.76
C THR A 112 -7.47 -7.54 -35.93
N SER A 113 -8.10 -7.61 -34.76
CA SER A 113 -8.33 -6.47 -33.86
C SER A 113 -7.19 -6.20 -32.87
N THR A 114 -6.31 -7.18 -32.58
CA THR A 114 -5.31 -7.06 -31.50
C THR A 114 -3.88 -6.85 -31.98
N SER A 115 -3.58 -7.15 -33.24
CA SER A 115 -2.24 -6.91 -33.84
C SER A 115 -2.35 -6.62 -35.34
N PRO A 116 -2.80 -5.40 -35.72
CA PRO A 116 -2.97 -5.04 -37.12
C PRO A 116 -1.63 -4.95 -37.86
N PHE A 117 -1.66 -5.26 -39.15
CA PHE A 117 -0.55 -5.09 -40.09
C PHE A 117 -1.10 -4.63 -41.45
N ALA A 118 -0.32 -3.92 -42.27
CA ALA A 118 -0.80 -3.53 -43.59
C ALA A 118 0.32 -3.49 -44.62
N PHE A 119 -0.05 -3.72 -45.88
CA PHE A 119 0.81 -3.41 -47.00
C PHE A 119 0.95 -1.89 -47.10
N ILE A 120 2.19 -1.40 -47.00
CA ILE A 120 2.51 0.03 -47.01
C ILE A 120 3.26 0.45 -48.27
N LYS A 121 3.18 -0.33 -49.36
CA LYS A 121 3.88 -0.05 -50.63
C LYS A 121 3.76 1.40 -51.11
N ASN A 122 2.58 2.00 -50.98
CA ASN A 122 2.31 3.37 -51.42
C ASN A 122 2.81 4.46 -50.44
N HIS A 123 3.31 4.04 -49.27
CA HIS A 123 3.82 4.91 -48.21
C HIS A 123 5.28 4.58 -47.83
N SER A 124 5.86 3.52 -48.40
CA SER A 124 7.22 3.08 -48.13
C SER A 124 8.24 4.03 -48.76
N ALA A 125 9.35 4.27 -48.04
CA ALA A 125 10.51 4.94 -48.59
C ALA A 125 11.22 4.12 -49.69
N PHE A 126 10.88 2.83 -49.83
CA PHE A 126 11.39 1.92 -50.83
C PHE A 126 10.24 1.35 -51.67
N PRO A 127 9.71 2.08 -52.67
CA PRO A 127 8.49 1.69 -53.41
C PRO A 127 8.61 0.36 -54.18
N GLN A 128 9.84 -0.09 -54.42
CA GLN A 128 10.17 -1.35 -55.07
C GLN A 128 10.12 -2.54 -54.11
N GLU A 129 10.17 -2.29 -52.81
CA GLU A 129 10.02 -3.28 -51.75
C GLU A 129 8.52 -3.33 -51.39
N GLU A 130 7.90 -4.48 -51.61
CA GLU A 130 6.53 -4.75 -51.17
C GLU A 130 6.54 -4.95 -49.65
N GLU A 131 6.52 -3.83 -48.93
CA GLU A 131 6.66 -3.80 -47.48
C GLU A 131 5.33 -4.04 -46.77
N ILE A 132 5.39 -4.84 -45.70
CA ILE A 132 4.32 -5.00 -44.72
C ILE A 132 4.80 -4.46 -43.39
N LEU A 133 4.04 -3.53 -42.84
CA LEU A 133 4.27 -2.95 -41.53
C LEU A 133 3.34 -3.60 -40.51
N PHE A 134 3.92 -4.15 -39.45
CA PHE A 134 3.22 -4.66 -38.29
C PHE A 134 3.18 -3.62 -37.18
N SER A 135 2.05 -3.57 -36.49
CA SER A 135 1.88 -2.74 -35.30
C SER A 135 2.87 -3.12 -34.17
N MET A 136 3.12 -2.17 -33.27
CA MET A 136 3.84 -2.49 -32.03
C MET A 136 3.11 -3.59 -31.24
N HIS A 137 3.88 -4.38 -30.49
CA HIS A 137 3.39 -5.49 -29.66
C HIS A 137 2.86 -6.69 -30.42
N THR A 138 3.11 -6.76 -31.74
CA THR A 138 2.94 -7.98 -32.53
C THR A 138 3.87 -9.05 -31.96
N VAL A 139 3.29 -10.22 -31.65
CA VAL A 139 4.00 -11.34 -31.02
C VAL A 139 4.14 -12.47 -32.03
N PHE A 140 5.27 -13.16 -31.96
CA PHE A 140 5.62 -14.28 -32.82
C PHE A 140 6.03 -15.48 -31.97
N ARG A 141 5.67 -16.68 -32.42
CA ARG A 141 6.19 -17.94 -31.88
C ARG A 141 7.55 -18.21 -32.52
N VAL A 142 8.57 -18.45 -31.70
CA VAL A 142 9.90 -18.82 -32.21
C VAL A 142 9.92 -20.29 -32.59
N GLY A 143 10.13 -20.56 -33.88
CA GLY A 143 10.26 -21.90 -34.43
C GLY A 143 11.71 -22.39 -34.50
N ASP A 144 12.00 -23.21 -35.51
CA ASP A 144 13.35 -23.74 -35.73
C ASP A 144 14.35 -22.66 -36.15
N THR A 145 15.60 -22.85 -35.73
CA THR A 145 16.74 -22.03 -36.15
C THR A 145 17.72 -22.88 -36.94
N LYS A 146 18.23 -22.37 -38.06
CA LYS A 146 19.17 -23.07 -38.95
C LYS A 146 20.28 -22.15 -39.38
N GLN A 147 21.51 -22.65 -39.40
CA GLN A 147 22.64 -21.89 -39.94
C GLN A 147 22.64 -22.00 -41.46
N THR A 148 22.83 -20.88 -42.16
CA THR A 148 22.93 -20.90 -43.63
C THR A 148 24.27 -21.46 -44.07
N VAL A 149 24.27 -22.33 -45.09
CA VAL A 149 25.44 -23.10 -45.55
C VAL A 149 26.56 -22.20 -46.10
N ASN A 150 26.22 -21.00 -46.58
CA ASN A 150 27.14 -20.12 -47.31
C ASN A 150 27.83 -19.06 -46.43
N ASN A 151 27.45 -18.88 -45.15
CA ASN A 151 28.08 -17.90 -44.27
C ASN A 151 27.87 -18.27 -42.79
N ASN A 152 28.96 -18.59 -42.09
CA ASN A 152 28.93 -19.02 -40.67
C ASN A 152 28.33 -17.96 -39.72
N ARG A 153 28.13 -16.72 -40.19
CA ARG A 153 27.57 -15.62 -39.41
C ARG A 153 26.09 -15.34 -39.69
N ILE A 154 25.42 -16.08 -40.58
CA ILE A 154 23.99 -15.88 -40.92
C ILE A 154 23.14 -17.09 -40.50
N TRP A 155 22.08 -16.79 -39.75
CA TRP A 155 21.13 -17.77 -39.23
C TRP A 155 19.71 -17.46 -39.70
N GLU A 156 19.01 -18.50 -40.16
CA GLU A 156 17.58 -18.48 -40.42
C GLU A 156 16.82 -18.79 -39.15
N VAL A 157 15.78 -18.01 -38.86
CA VAL A 157 14.91 -18.21 -37.70
C VAL A 157 13.47 -18.19 -38.18
N GLN A 158 12.77 -19.31 -37.98
CA GLN A 158 11.36 -19.41 -38.29
C GLN A 158 10.55 -18.70 -37.21
N LEU A 159 9.60 -17.87 -37.62
CA LEU A 159 8.64 -17.22 -36.74
C LEU A 159 7.23 -17.51 -37.26
N THR A 160 6.30 -17.77 -36.36
CA THR A 160 4.87 -17.84 -36.71
C THR A 160 4.18 -16.67 -36.05
N PHE A 161 3.48 -15.85 -36.83
CA PHE A 161 2.68 -14.76 -36.29
C PHE A 161 1.56 -15.34 -35.40
N THR A 162 1.41 -14.77 -34.20
CA THR A 162 0.50 -15.30 -33.20
C THR A 162 -0.29 -14.18 -32.52
N GLY A 163 -1.45 -14.53 -31.96
CA GLY A 163 -2.37 -13.60 -31.31
C GLY A 163 -3.12 -14.23 -30.14
N ASP A 164 -4.37 -13.83 -29.95
CA ASP A 164 -5.18 -14.24 -28.79
C ASP A 164 -5.41 -15.76 -28.68
N ASN A 165 -5.19 -16.50 -29.76
CA ASN A 165 -5.35 -17.96 -29.83
C ASN A 165 -4.17 -18.75 -29.26
N ASP A 166 -3.02 -18.10 -28.98
CA ASP A 166 -1.87 -18.78 -28.35
C ASP A 166 -2.06 -18.91 -26.84
N PRO A 167 -2.04 -20.13 -26.28
CA PRO A 167 -2.33 -20.33 -24.87
C PRO A 167 -1.39 -19.59 -23.91
N GLN A 168 -0.11 -19.45 -24.26
CA GLN A 168 0.86 -18.75 -23.40
C GLN A 168 0.64 -17.24 -23.45
N LEU A 169 0.37 -16.69 -24.65
CA LEU A 169 0.08 -15.27 -24.80
C LEU A 169 -1.27 -14.90 -24.17
N ALA A 170 -2.28 -15.75 -24.31
CA ALA A 170 -3.58 -15.60 -23.68
C ALA A 170 -3.46 -15.60 -22.15
N ALA A 171 -2.75 -16.58 -21.57
CA ALA A 171 -2.51 -16.65 -20.13
C ALA A 171 -1.75 -15.43 -19.60
N LEU A 172 -0.71 -14.97 -20.33
CA LEU A 172 0.04 -13.76 -19.97
C LEU A 172 -0.85 -12.50 -20.02
N THR A 173 -1.65 -12.36 -21.07
CA THR A 173 -2.56 -11.22 -21.26
C THR A 173 -3.65 -11.21 -20.20
N GLN A 174 -4.22 -12.37 -19.89
CA GLN A 174 -5.21 -12.55 -18.85
C GLN A 174 -4.62 -12.19 -17.48
N ARG A 175 -3.44 -12.71 -17.14
CA ARG A 175 -2.78 -12.37 -15.88
C ARG A 175 -2.53 -10.87 -15.74
N MET A 176 -2.03 -10.22 -16.79
CA MET A 176 -1.90 -8.76 -16.76
C MET A 176 -3.25 -8.07 -16.55
N ARG A 177 -4.33 -8.55 -17.19
CA ARG A 177 -5.69 -7.96 -17.08
C ARG A 177 -6.25 -8.13 -15.68
N GLU A 178 -6.02 -9.29 -15.06
CA GLU A 178 -6.42 -9.58 -13.68
C GLU A 178 -5.63 -8.71 -12.68
N GLU A 179 -4.34 -8.48 -12.92
CA GLU A 179 -3.51 -7.68 -12.02
C GLU A 179 -3.78 -6.16 -12.12
N ILE A 180 -4.25 -5.66 -13.27
CA ILE A 180 -4.42 -4.22 -13.50
C ILE A 180 -5.70 -3.91 -14.29
N ASP A 181 -6.67 -3.31 -13.60
CA ASP A 181 -7.85 -2.71 -14.22
C ASP A 181 -7.47 -1.48 -15.09
N GLY A 182 -8.29 -1.12 -16.09
CA GLY A 182 -8.16 0.11 -16.90
C GLY A 182 -7.50 -0.04 -18.29
N ILE A 183 -7.52 1.06 -19.07
CA ILE A 183 -7.13 1.08 -20.48
C ILE A 183 -5.99 2.08 -20.72
N GLY A 184 -5.00 1.70 -21.53
CA GLY A 184 -3.92 2.59 -22.00
C GLY A 184 -3.06 3.14 -20.86
N TRP A 185 -2.82 4.45 -20.89
CA TRP A 185 -1.90 5.12 -19.97
C TRP A 185 -2.32 5.07 -18.49
N TYR A 186 -3.62 4.99 -18.20
CA TYR A 186 -4.10 4.85 -16.82
C TYR A 186 -3.66 3.54 -16.19
N ARG A 187 -3.59 2.47 -17.01
CA ARG A 187 -3.08 1.17 -16.59
C ARG A 187 -1.59 1.21 -16.29
N MET A 188 -0.81 1.91 -17.11
CA MET A 188 0.62 2.11 -16.88
C MET A 188 0.86 2.91 -15.59
N GLY A 189 0.13 4.01 -15.39
CA GLY A 189 0.20 4.79 -14.16
C GLY A 189 -0.15 3.95 -12.93
N ARG A 190 -1.21 3.12 -13.00
CA ARG A 190 -1.55 2.18 -11.91
C ARG A 190 -0.46 1.14 -11.65
N LEU A 191 0.21 0.63 -12.69
CA LEU A 191 1.31 -0.32 -12.54
C LEU A 191 2.53 0.34 -11.90
N MET A 192 2.95 1.49 -12.42
CA MET A 192 4.06 2.27 -11.87
C MET A 192 3.79 2.66 -10.41
N HIS A 193 2.53 3.01 -10.09
CA HIS A 193 2.09 3.29 -8.73
C HIS A 193 2.29 2.09 -7.80
N ARG A 194 1.84 0.89 -8.23
CA ARG A 194 2.05 -0.35 -7.47
C ARG A 194 3.51 -0.76 -7.33
N LEU A 195 4.37 -0.34 -8.24
CA LEU A 195 5.81 -0.60 -8.17
C LEU A 195 6.57 0.44 -7.33
N GLY A 196 5.87 1.47 -6.82
CA GLY A 196 6.46 2.53 -6.00
C GLY A 196 7.11 3.67 -6.80
N HIS A 197 6.88 3.76 -8.11
CA HIS A 197 7.43 4.81 -8.98
C HIS A 197 6.60 6.11 -8.93
N PHE A 198 6.33 6.63 -7.73
CA PHE A 198 5.37 7.72 -7.50
C PHE A 198 5.66 9.00 -8.32
N ASN A 199 6.93 9.42 -8.41
CA ASN A 199 7.29 10.62 -9.18
C ASN A 199 7.02 10.46 -10.68
N GLN A 200 7.31 9.29 -11.24
CA GLN A 200 7.05 8.99 -12.66
C GLN A 200 5.54 8.91 -12.96
N VAL A 201 4.75 8.39 -12.01
CA VAL A 201 3.29 8.40 -12.08
C VAL A 201 2.76 9.84 -12.12
N GLU A 202 3.32 10.71 -11.28
CA GLU A 202 2.95 12.12 -11.22
C GLU A 202 3.25 12.83 -12.54
N GLU A 203 4.47 12.66 -13.07
CA GLU A 203 4.87 13.19 -14.36
C GLU A 203 3.96 12.71 -15.49
N LEU A 204 3.66 11.40 -15.53
CA LEU A 204 2.75 10.82 -16.51
C LEU A 204 1.39 11.50 -16.48
N TYR A 205 0.76 11.55 -15.30
CA TYR A 205 -0.59 12.11 -15.18
C TYR A 205 -0.62 13.61 -15.44
N ASN A 206 0.44 14.34 -15.10
CA ASN A 206 0.57 15.77 -15.44
C ASN A 206 0.72 15.98 -16.95
N GLU A 207 1.48 15.14 -17.66
CA GLU A 207 1.56 15.20 -19.13
C GLU A 207 0.23 14.84 -19.79
N LEU A 208 -0.46 13.79 -19.32
CA LEU A 208 -1.79 13.43 -19.81
C LEU A 208 -2.81 14.56 -19.58
N LEU A 209 -2.66 15.32 -18.49
CA LEU A 209 -3.56 16.43 -18.17
C LEU A 209 -3.43 17.57 -19.19
N LYS A 210 -2.21 17.83 -19.71
CA LYS A 210 -1.96 18.86 -20.74
C LYS A 210 -2.68 18.56 -22.04
N ASP A 211 -2.71 17.30 -22.45
CA ASP A 211 -3.34 16.86 -23.70
C ASP A 211 -4.83 16.48 -23.53
N SER A 212 -5.37 16.52 -22.30
CA SER A 212 -6.75 16.16 -22.02
C SER A 212 -7.75 17.28 -22.35
N SER A 213 -8.63 17.03 -23.32
CA SER A 213 -9.69 17.96 -23.73
C SER A 213 -11.05 17.68 -23.08
N SER A 214 -11.31 16.46 -22.62
CA SER A 214 -12.60 16.05 -22.03
C SER A 214 -12.64 16.25 -20.51
N TYR A 215 -13.79 16.72 -20.01
CA TYR A 215 -14.08 16.79 -18.57
C TYR A 215 -13.95 15.44 -17.87
N SER A 216 -14.42 14.36 -18.51
CA SER A 216 -14.35 13.00 -17.95
C SER A 216 -12.90 12.54 -17.78
N SER A 217 -12.06 12.75 -18.80
CA SER A 217 -10.63 12.41 -18.74
C SER A 217 -9.90 13.23 -17.68
N ARG A 218 -10.20 14.54 -17.56
CA ARG A 218 -9.64 15.39 -16.52
C ARG A 218 -10.04 14.95 -15.12
N ALA A 219 -11.31 14.64 -14.90
CA ALA A 219 -11.79 14.13 -13.61
C ALA A 219 -11.10 12.81 -13.24
N HIS A 220 -10.93 11.90 -14.19
CA HIS A 220 -10.20 10.65 -13.95
C HIS A 220 -8.72 10.90 -13.60
N ILE A 221 -8.02 11.77 -14.34
CA ILE A 221 -6.62 12.11 -14.05
C ILE A 221 -6.48 12.76 -12.67
N TYR A 222 -7.35 13.71 -12.32
CA TYR A 222 -7.35 14.32 -10.99
C TYR A 222 -7.66 13.29 -9.89
N HIS A 223 -8.54 12.32 -10.16
CA HIS A 223 -8.79 11.23 -9.22
C HIS A 223 -7.52 10.39 -8.98
N GLN A 224 -6.80 10.01 -10.02
CA GLN A 224 -5.53 9.27 -9.89
C GLN A 224 -4.44 10.09 -9.19
N LEU A 225 -4.32 11.40 -9.50
CA LEU A 225 -3.40 12.30 -8.80
C LEU A 225 -3.77 12.45 -7.32
N GLY A 226 -5.08 12.52 -7.00
CA GLY A 226 -5.55 12.53 -5.62
C GLY A 226 -5.15 11.28 -4.85
N TRP A 227 -5.27 10.11 -5.46
CA TRP A 227 -4.82 8.84 -4.87
C TRP A 227 -3.30 8.82 -4.69
N LEU A 228 -2.53 9.15 -5.72
CA LEU A 228 -1.08 9.24 -5.67
C LEU A 228 -0.59 10.15 -4.53
N LYS A 229 -1.18 11.35 -4.41
CA LYS A 229 -0.81 12.33 -3.36
C LYS A 229 -1.16 11.83 -1.97
N ASN A 230 -2.25 11.08 -1.83
CA ASN A 230 -2.60 10.44 -0.58
C ASN A 230 -1.55 9.39 -0.17
N ASP A 231 -1.11 8.55 -1.11
CA ASP A 231 -0.10 7.51 -0.85
C ASP A 231 1.31 8.11 -0.62
N GLN A 232 1.61 9.26 -1.23
CA GLN A 232 2.79 10.08 -0.91
C GLN A 232 2.69 10.81 0.43
N GLY A 233 1.55 10.76 1.14
CA GLY A 233 1.36 11.48 2.41
C GLY A 233 1.14 13.00 2.26
N GLN A 234 0.91 13.48 1.03
CA GLN A 234 0.60 14.87 0.70
C GLN A 234 -0.91 15.11 0.78
N TYR A 235 -1.49 14.91 1.98
CA TYR A 235 -2.95 14.86 2.18
C TYR A 235 -3.69 16.15 1.77
N LYS A 236 -3.08 17.31 1.99
CA LYS A 236 -3.67 18.61 1.58
C LYS A 236 -3.80 18.70 0.06
N GLU A 237 -2.81 18.24 -0.69
CA GLU A 237 -2.85 18.20 -2.16
C GLU A 237 -3.84 17.16 -2.66
N ALA A 238 -3.90 15.99 -2.02
CA ALA A 238 -4.89 14.96 -2.32
C ALA A 238 -6.32 15.51 -2.21
N ALA A 239 -6.62 16.24 -1.12
CA ALA A 239 -7.91 16.89 -0.92
C ALA A 239 -8.23 17.90 -2.04
N LEU A 240 -7.26 18.73 -2.46
CA LEU A 240 -7.43 19.69 -3.55
C LEU A 240 -7.73 18.99 -4.89
N PHE A 241 -7.08 17.86 -5.18
CA PHE A 241 -7.39 17.08 -6.38
C PHE A 241 -8.80 16.50 -6.34
N TYR A 242 -9.23 15.91 -5.21
CA TYR A 242 -10.60 15.42 -5.09
C TYR A 242 -11.65 16.54 -5.12
N GLU A 243 -11.34 17.75 -4.64
CA GLU A 243 -12.21 18.92 -4.81
C GLU A 243 -12.36 19.32 -6.29
N LYS A 244 -11.28 19.24 -7.09
CA LYS A 244 -11.34 19.43 -8.55
C LYS A 244 -12.20 18.36 -9.22
N VAL A 245 -12.06 17.08 -8.82
CA VAL A 245 -12.91 15.98 -9.30
C VAL A 245 -14.37 16.27 -8.98
N LEU A 246 -14.68 16.61 -7.72
CA LEU A 246 -16.03 16.89 -7.27
C LEU A 246 -16.67 18.04 -8.06
N LYS A 247 -15.93 19.13 -8.29
CA LYS A 247 -16.42 20.28 -9.07
C LYS A 247 -16.73 19.92 -10.53
N ILE A 248 -15.95 19.03 -11.14
CA ILE A 248 -16.26 18.56 -12.50
C ILE A 248 -17.48 17.65 -12.45
N SER A 249 -17.48 16.64 -11.59
CA SER A 249 -18.57 15.66 -11.46
C SER A 249 -19.92 16.33 -11.18
N GLN A 250 -19.98 17.33 -10.28
CA GLN A 250 -21.22 18.08 -9.99
C GLN A 250 -21.75 18.88 -11.17
N LYS A 251 -20.89 19.29 -12.11
CA LYS A 251 -21.31 20.00 -13.33
C LYS A 251 -21.77 19.07 -14.44
N THR A 252 -21.25 17.84 -14.46
CA THR A 252 -21.45 16.91 -15.58
C THR A 252 -22.38 15.75 -15.27
N LEU A 253 -22.65 15.47 -14.00
CA LEU A 253 -23.42 14.31 -13.56
C LEU A 253 -24.61 14.74 -12.68
N PRO A 254 -25.70 13.95 -12.65
CA PRO A 254 -26.80 14.14 -11.70
C PRO A 254 -26.34 14.08 -10.23
N GLU A 255 -27.07 14.73 -9.32
CA GLU A 255 -26.71 14.81 -7.89
C GLU A 255 -26.57 13.46 -7.20
N ASP A 256 -27.33 12.45 -7.64
CA ASP A 256 -27.31 11.09 -7.08
C ASP A 256 -26.39 10.14 -7.87
N HIS A 257 -25.51 10.63 -8.75
CA HIS A 257 -24.68 9.74 -9.55
C HIS A 257 -23.63 9.01 -8.68
N ALA A 258 -23.45 7.70 -8.87
CA ALA A 258 -22.55 6.87 -8.05
C ALA A 258 -21.10 7.39 -8.00
N SER A 259 -20.58 7.96 -9.10
CA SER A 259 -19.24 8.57 -9.13
C SER A 259 -19.05 9.78 -8.19
N LEU A 260 -20.14 10.50 -7.84
CA LEU A 260 -20.09 11.51 -6.79
C LEU A 260 -19.89 10.87 -5.42
N ALA A 261 -20.56 9.74 -5.16
CA ALA A 261 -20.37 8.97 -3.94
C ALA A 261 -18.93 8.44 -3.83
N ASP A 262 -18.33 7.94 -4.91
CA ASP A 262 -16.93 7.52 -4.92
C ASP A 262 -15.99 8.69 -4.57
N THR A 263 -16.26 9.88 -5.12
CA THR A 263 -15.47 11.09 -4.84
C THR A 263 -15.60 11.51 -3.38
N TYR A 264 -16.83 11.54 -2.85
CA TYR A 264 -17.06 11.83 -1.43
C TYR A 264 -16.41 10.80 -0.52
N ASN A 265 -16.43 9.51 -0.87
CA ASN A 265 -15.77 8.47 -0.10
C ASN A 265 -14.25 8.71 -0.02
N ASN A 266 -13.61 9.04 -1.15
CA ASN A 266 -12.16 9.30 -1.16
C ASN A 266 -11.80 10.59 -0.41
N MET A 267 -12.64 11.64 -0.50
CA MET A 267 -12.47 12.81 0.35
C MET A 267 -12.60 12.46 1.83
N GLY A 268 -13.60 11.63 2.18
CA GLY A 268 -13.78 11.10 3.54
C GLY A 268 -12.51 10.41 4.04
N GLN A 269 -11.87 9.59 3.22
CA GLN A 269 -10.60 8.92 3.54
C GLN A 269 -9.46 9.90 3.81
N VAL A 270 -9.27 10.90 2.94
CA VAL A 270 -8.22 11.92 3.15
C VAL A 270 -8.45 12.68 4.45
N TYR A 271 -9.70 13.12 4.70
CA TYR A 271 -10.03 13.84 5.93
C TYR A 271 -9.93 12.95 7.18
N HIS A 272 -10.19 11.65 7.05
CA HIS A 272 -10.00 10.66 8.10
C HIS A 272 -8.51 10.52 8.44
N THR A 273 -7.64 10.32 7.44
CA THR A 273 -6.18 10.26 7.64
C THR A 273 -5.59 11.55 8.21
N MET A 274 -6.19 12.70 7.91
CA MET A 274 -5.82 13.99 8.50
C MET A 274 -6.35 14.21 9.94
N GLY A 275 -7.06 13.24 10.54
CA GLY A 275 -7.63 13.35 11.88
C GLY A 275 -8.86 14.28 11.98
N TYR A 276 -9.40 14.74 10.84
CA TYR A 276 -10.60 15.57 10.80
C TYR A 276 -11.88 14.70 10.78
N TYR A 277 -12.07 13.90 11.83
CA TYR A 277 -13.11 12.86 11.90
C TYR A 277 -14.52 13.38 11.62
N SER A 278 -14.92 14.54 12.16
CA SER A 278 -16.25 15.12 11.89
C SER A 278 -16.45 15.44 10.41
N LYS A 279 -15.41 15.94 9.71
CA LYS A 279 -15.46 16.24 8.28
C LYS A 279 -15.43 14.96 7.45
N ALA A 280 -14.66 13.95 7.86
CA ALA A 280 -14.66 12.63 7.26
C ALA A 280 -16.05 11.99 7.30
N LEU A 281 -16.69 11.98 8.48
CA LEU A 281 -18.06 11.48 8.67
C LEU A 281 -19.06 12.21 7.76
N GLN A 282 -18.98 13.53 7.64
CA GLN A 282 -19.87 14.27 6.72
C GLN A 282 -19.75 13.80 5.27
N PHE A 283 -18.53 13.55 4.79
CA PHE A 283 -18.31 13.08 3.43
C PHE A 283 -18.73 11.63 3.24
N TYR A 284 -18.38 10.74 4.16
CA TYR A 284 -18.82 9.34 4.11
C TYR A 284 -20.34 9.21 4.19
N GLU A 285 -21.02 10.02 5.00
CA GLU A 285 -22.48 10.02 5.08
C GLU A 285 -23.14 10.53 3.79
N LYS A 286 -22.53 11.51 3.10
CA LYS A 286 -22.99 11.93 1.76
C LYS A 286 -22.84 10.79 0.75
N ALA A 287 -21.70 10.09 0.74
CA ALA A 287 -21.48 8.93 -0.12
C ALA A 287 -22.50 7.83 0.16
N ARG A 288 -22.70 7.47 1.44
CA ARG A 288 -23.66 6.46 1.89
C ARG A 288 -25.07 6.78 1.41
N LYS A 289 -25.56 8.01 1.60
CA LYS A 289 -26.92 8.41 1.17
C LYS A 289 -27.13 8.24 -0.34
N ILE A 290 -26.13 8.59 -1.15
CA ILE A 290 -26.21 8.40 -2.60
C ILE A 290 -26.28 6.90 -2.91
N TYR A 291 -25.36 6.10 -2.35
CA TYR A 291 -25.37 4.65 -2.57
C TYR A 291 -26.66 3.97 -2.11
N GLU A 292 -27.24 4.37 -0.97
CA GLU A 292 -28.53 3.86 -0.48
C GLU A 292 -29.69 4.18 -1.44
N LYS A 293 -29.63 5.31 -2.12
CA LYS A 293 -30.64 5.73 -3.10
C LYS A 293 -30.49 5.04 -4.45
N THR A 294 -29.25 4.81 -4.89
CA THR A 294 -28.97 4.37 -6.27
C THR A 294 -28.61 2.91 -6.44
N LEU A 295 -28.17 2.24 -5.37
CA LEU A 295 -27.71 0.86 -5.42
C LEU A 295 -28.66 -0.07 -4.68
N SER A 296 -28.62 -1.36 -5.02
CA SER A 296 -29.31 -2.39 -4.26
C SER A 296 -28.84 -2.39 -2.80
N PRO A 297 -29.72 -2.67 -1.81
CA PRO A 297 -29.32 -2.79 -0.40
C PRO A 297 -28.22 -3.81 -0.14
N LYS A 298 -27.99 -4.75 -1.06
CA LYS A 298 -26.93 -5.77 -0.98
C LYS A 298 -25.64 -5.39 -1.73
N HIS A 299 -25.53 -4.15 -2.24
CA HIS A 299 -24.37 -3.74 -3.04
C HIS A 299 -23.14 -3.49 -2.16
N HIS A 300 -21.98 -4.00 -2.56
CA HIS A 300 -20.74 -3.94 -1.77
C HIS A 300 -20.22 -2.50 -1.52
N SER A 301 -20.52 -1.54 -2.39
CA SER A 301 -20.19 -0.11 -2.15
C SER A 301 -20.90 0.47 -0.92
N LEU A 302 -22.12 0.00 -0.63
CA LEU A 302 -22.83 0.38 0.59
C LEU A 302 -22.14 -0.20 1.82
N ALA A 303 -21.70 -1.46 1.75
CA ALA A 303 -20.89 -2.08 2.81
C ALA A 303 -19.59 -1.30 3.04
N THR A 304 -18.89 -0.91 1.97
CA THR A 304 -17.67 -0.10 2.03
C THR A 304 -17.90 1.21 2.78
N SER A 305 -19.03 1.88 2.52
CA SER A 305 -19.39 3.11 3.24
C SER A 305 -19.62 2.88 4.73
N TYR A 306 -20.37 1.82 5.09
CA TYR A 306 -20.54 1.44 6.50
C TYR A 306 -19.21 1.12 7.18
N ASN A 307 -18.32 0.40 6.49
CA ASN A 307 -16.99 0.08 6.99
C ASN A 307 -16.15 1.33 7.23
N ASN A 308 -16.16 2.29 6.31
CA ASN A 308 -15.36 3.52 6.44
C ASN A 308 -15.88 4.41 7.58
N ILE A 309 -17.21 4.54 7.73
CA ILE A 309 -17.80 5.24 8.88
C ILE A 309 -17.45 4.50 10.19
N GLY A 310 -17.51 3.17 10.18
CA GLY A 310 -17.11 2.32 11.31
C GLY A 310 -15.67 2.56 11.74
N GLY A 311 -14.73 2.64 10.78
CA GLY A 311 -13.33 2.96 11.04
C GLY A 311 -13.11 4.33 11.66
N VAL A 312 -13.89 5.35 11.26
CA VAL A 312 -13.81 6.65 11.94
C VAL A 312 -14.26 6.55 13.40
N TYR A 313 -15.35 5.83 13.69
CA TYR A 313 -15.79 5.65 15.09
C TYR A 313 -14.82 4.78 15.91
N ASP A 314 -14.15 3.82 15.30
CA ASP A 314 -13.08 3.01 15.92
C ASP A 314 -11.92 3.92 16.37
N ASP A 315 -11.42 4.76 15.46
CA ASP A 315 -10.35 5.73 15.76
C ASP A 315 -10.78 6.84 16.76
N MET A 316 -12.08 7.11 16.86
CA MET A 316 -12.66 7.99 17.89
C MET A 316 -12.92 7.26 19.22
N GLY A 317 -12.66 5.96 19.33
CA GLY A 317 -12.91 5.16 20.53
C GLY A 317 -14.37 4.85 20.83
N ASP A 318 -15.31 5.12 19.91
CA ASP A 318 -16.71 4.68 20.01
C ASP A 318 -16.85 3.26 19.43
N TYR A 319 -16.24 2.31 20.13
CA TYR A 319 -16.17 0.92 19.68
C TYR A 319 -17.54 0.24 19.55
N SER A 320 -18.54 0.70 20.29
CA SER A 320 -19.92 0.19 20.19
C SER A 320 -20.56 0.59 18.87
N LYS A 321 -20.43 1.86 18.48
CA LYS A 321 -20.95 2.35 17.20
C LYS A 321 -20.14 1.81 16.02
N ALA A 322 -18.82 1.70 16.16
CA ALA A 322 -17.96 1.05 15.18
C ALA A 322 -18.41 -0.40 14.92
N LEU A 323 -18.64 -1.20 15.97
CA LEU A 323 -19.11 -2.58 15.84
C LEU A 323 -20.45 -2.66 15.10
N GLN A 324 -21.42 -1.81 15.46
CA GLN A 324 -22.73 -1.80 14.78
C GLN A 324 -22.62 -1.51 13.28
N LEU A 325 -21.71 -0.62 12.89
CA LEU A 325 -21.48 -0.26 11.48
C LEU A 325 -20.72 -1.37 10.74
N TYR A 326 -19.69 -1.95 11.36
CA TYR A 326 -19.00 -3.11 10.80
C TYR A 326 -19.93 -4.32 10.65
N ASP A 327 -20.83 -4.59 11.60
CA ASP A 327 -21.83 -5.65 11.49
C ASP A 327 -22.81 -5.41 10.33
N LYS A 328 -23.23 -4.15 10.11
CA LYS A 328 -24.05 -3.79 8.93
C LYS A 328 -23.31 -4.04 7.62
N SER A 329 -22.03 -3.63 7.56
CA SER A 329 -21.17 -3.92 6.42
C SER A 329 -21.02 -5.43 6.21
N HIS A 330 -20.76 -6.18 7.28
CA HIS A 330 -20.55 -7.62 7.25
C HIS A 330 -21.76 -8.36 6.69
N LYS A 331 -22.97 -8.05 7.18
CA LYS A 331 -24.23 -8.65 6.71
C LYS A 331 -24.49 -8.44 5.22
N ILE A 332 -24.08 -7.30 4.66
CA ILE A 332 -24.17 -7.05 3.22
C ILE A 332 -23.17 -7.95 2.47
N LEU A 333 -21.94 -8.06 2.98
CA LEU A 333 -20.86 -8.84 2.35
C LEU A 333 -21.03 -10.36 2.50
N GLU A 334 -21.80 -10.84 3.48
CA GLU A 334 -22.18 -12.26 3.61
C GLU A 334 -23.02 -12.76 2.43
N ALA A 335 -23.61 -11.87 1.63
CA ALA A 335 -24.29 -12.25 0.40
C ALA A 335 -23.33 -12.55 -0.77
N LEU A 336 -22.04 -12.27 -0.62
CA LEU A 336 -21.00 -12.57 -1.62
C LEU A 336 -20.51 -14.03 -1.46
N PRO A 337 -19.79 -14.59 -2.45
CA PRO A 337 -19.16 -15.90 -2.30
C PRO A 337 -18.30 -16.00 -1.04
N SER A 338 -18.24 -17.18 -0.42
CA SER A 338 -17.54 -17.39 0.86
C SER A 338 -16.03 -17.12 0.80
N ASN A 339 -15.43 -17.16 -0.39
CA ASN A 339 -14.04 -16.82 -0.65
C ASN A 339 -13.85 -15.37 -1.16
N HIS A 340 -14.85 -14.50 -1.08
CA HIS A 340 -14.76 -13.16 -1.66
C HIS A 340 -13.78 -12.26 -0.88
N PRO A 341 -12.83 -11.54 -1.54
CA PRO A 341 -11.83 -10.70 -0.86
C PRO A 341 -12.41 -9.61 0.06
N LEU A 342 -13.56 -9.03 -0.31
CA LEU A 342 -14.24 -8.04 0.53
C LEU A 342 -14.77 -8.63 1.84
N LEU A 343 -15.19 -9.91 1.85
CA LEU A 343 -15.59 -10.59 3.08
C LEU A 343 -14.40 -10.75 4.02
N ALA A 344 -13.23 -11.13 3.50
CA ALA A 344 -12.00 -11.16 4.28
C ALA A 344 -11.61 -9.79 4.85
N ALA A 345 -11.76 -8.71 4.07
CA ALA A 345 -11.50 -7.35 4.55
C ALA A 345 -12.44 -6.97 5.71
N SER A 346 -13.71 -7.36 5.66
CA SER A 346 -14.66 -7.15 6.75
C SER A 346 -14.28 -7.91 8.02
N TYR A 347 -13.93 -9.20 7.92
CA TYR A 347 -13.42 -9.97 9.07
C TYR A 347 -12.17 -9.30 9.66
N ASN A 348 -11.26 -8.84 8.81
CA ASN A 348 -10.03 -8.17 9.25
C ASN A 348 -10.32 -6.90 10.06
N ASN A 349 -11.24 -6.04 9.59
CA ASN A 349 -11.54 -4.78 10.28
C ASN A 349 -12.27 -5.01 11.61
N ILE A 350 -13.14 -6.03 11.68
CA ILE A 350 -13.74 -6.45 12.96
C ILE A 350 -12.65 -7.00 13.90
N GLY A 351 -11.66 -7.72 13.38
CA GLY A 351 -10.48 -8.16 14.12
C GLY A 351 -9.69 -6.99 14.73
N ILE A 352 -9.40 -5.95 13.93
CA ILE A 352 -8.74 -4.71 14.38
C ILE A 352 -9.54 -4.07 15.53
N LEU A 353 -10.86 -3.93 15.37
CA LEU A 353 -11.71 -3.36 16.40
C LEU A 353 -11.63 -4.17 17.71
N TYR A 354 -11.70 -5.50 17.65
CA TYR A 354 -11.56 -6.32 18.86
C TYR A 354 -10.16 -6.21 19.48
N ASN A 355 -9.12 -6.02 18.67
CA ASN A 355 -7.77 -5.73 19.17
C ASN A 355 -7.72 -4.39 19.92
N HIS A 356 -8.29 -3.32 19.37
CA HIS A 356 -8.40 -2.01 20.05
C HIS A 356 -9.23 -2.05 21.33
N ARG A 357 -10.22 -2.95 21.40
CA ARG A 357 -11.03 -3.22 22.61
C ARG A 357 -10.33 -4.12 23.63
N GLY A 358 -9.10 -4.56 23.40
CA GLY A 358 -8.39 -5.51 24.28
C GLY A 358 -8.96 -6.93 24.29
N ASP A 359 -9.86 -7.27 23.37
CA ASP A 359 -10.47 -8.61 23.20
C ASP A 359 -9.60 -9.47 22.27
N TYR A 360 -8.33 -9.67 22.62
CA TYR A 360 -7.31 -10.25 21.73
C TYR A 360 -7.66 -11.64 21.18
N TRP A 361 -8.26 -12.52 21.98
CA TRP A 361 -8.70 -13.84 21.52
C TRP A 361 -9.80 -13.77 20.44
N LYS A 362 -10.71 -12.81 20.55
CA LYS A 362 -11.71 -12.58 19.48
C LYS A 362 -11.04 -12.00 18.26
N ALA A 363 -10.13 -11.03 18.44
CA ALA A 363 -9.36 -10.46 17.33
C ALA A 363 -8.64 -11.54 16.52
N LEU A 364 -7.94 -12.48 17.18
CA LEU A 364 -7.31 -13.64 16.52
C LEU A 364 -8.31 -14.45 15.69
N LYS A 365 -9.46 -14.84 16.27
CA LYS A 365 -10.47 -15.62 15.54
C LYS A 365 -10.96 -14.91 14.27
N PHE A 366 -11.17 -13.59 14.34
CA PHE A 366 -11.59 -12.79 13.19
C PHE A 366 -10.46 -12.67 12.14
N HIS A 367 -9.22 -12.42 12.56
CA HIS A 367 -8.07 -12.35 11.64
C HIS A 367 -7.74 -13.70 10.99
N GLU A 368 -7.83 -14.80 11.73
CA GLU A 368 -7.66 -16.16 11.21
C GLU A 368 -8.72 -16.48 10.15
N LYS A 369 -9.98 -16.09 10.38
CA LYS A 369 -11.04 -16.25 9.37
C LYS A 369 -10.76 -15.41 8.12
N ALA A 370 -10.28 -14.18 8.28
CA ALA A 370 -9.86 -13.35 7.14
C ALA A 370 -8.71 -14.01 6.35
N LEU A 371 -7.72 -14.58 7.05
CA LEU A 371 -6.60 -15.29 6.45
C LEU A 371 -7.05 -16.55 5.70
N GLU A 372 -7.97 -17.33 6.27
CA GLU A 372 -8.55 -18.53 5.64
C GLU A 372 -9.23 -18.18 4.30
N ILE A 373 -10.07 -17.15 4.29
CA ILE A 373 -10.76 -16.67 3.09
C ILE A 373 -9.74 -16.21 2.04
N ARG A 374 -8.72 -15.43 2.44
CA ARG A 374 -7.66 -14.97 1.52
C ARG A 374 -6.84 -16.13 0.95
N ARG A 375 -6.51 -17.14 1.76
CA ARG A 375 -5.80 -18.36 1.28
C ARG A 375 -6.62 -19.15 0.27
N ALA A 376 -7.95 -19.20 0.44
CA ALA A 376 -8.84 -19.87 -0.51
C ALA A 376 -9.05 -19.08 -1.82
N ALA A 377 -8.82 -17.77 -1.80
CA ALA A 377 -9.14 -16.87 -2.91
C ALA A 377 -7.92 -16.38 -3.70
N LEU A 378 -6.73 -16.36 -3.09
CA LEU A 378 -5.55 -15.68 -3.63
C LEU A 378 -4.37 -16.66 -3.77
N PRO A 379 -3.44 -16.39 -4.71
CA PRO A 379 -2.17 -17.09 -4.78
C PRO A 379 -1.39 -17.04 -3.45
N SER A 380 -0.62 -18.08 -3.15
CA SER A 380 0.10 -18.23 -1.86
C SER A 380 1.12 -17.12 -1.56
N ASN A 381 1.53 -16.37 -2.57
CA ASN A 381 2.43 -15.23 -2.45
C ASN A 381 1.71 -13.87 -2.54
N HIS A 382 0.38 -13.79 -2.53
CA HIS A 382 -0.31 -12.50 -2.66
C HIS A 382 -0.08 -11.58 -1.44
N SER A 383 0.16 -10.28 -1.66
CA SER A 383 0.45 -9.28 -0.60
C SER A 383 -0.59 -9.21 0.52
N ASN A 384 -1.90 -9.29 0.20
CA ASN A 384 -2.97 -9.34 1.21
C ASN A 384 -2.83 -10.49 2.24
N LEU A 385 -2.11 -11.57 1.91
CA LEU A 385 -1.79 -12.61 2.89
C LEU A 385 -0.76 -12.09 3.91
N ALA A 386 0.26 -11.36 3.47
CA ALA A 386 1.23 -10.72 4.34
C ALA A 386 0.57 -9.72 5.30
N ASP A 387 -0.42 -8.95 4.84
CA ASP A 387 -1.21 -8.06 5.72
C ASP A 387 -1.94 -8.84 6.82
N SER A 388 -2.53 -9.99 6.48
CA SER A 388 -3.17 -10.86 7.47
C SER A 388 -2.18 -11.39 8.50
N TYR A 389 -1.00 -11.86 8.05
CA TYR A 389 0.03 -12.35 8.98
C TYR A 389 0.54 -11.22 9.88
N ASN A 390 0.78 -10.02 9.33
CA ASN A 390 1.16 -8.85 10.12
C ASN A 390 0.12 -8.50 11.20
N ASN A 391 -1.18 -8.51 10.87
CA ASN A 391 -2.22 -8.21 11.85
C ASN A 391 -2.29 -9.26 12.96
N ILE A 392 -2.17 -10.55 12.61
CA ILE A 392 -2.13 -11.64 13.61
C ILE A 392 -0.88 -11.52 14.50
N GLY A 393 0.28 -11.25 13.91
CA GLY A 393 1.51 -10.98 14.66
C GLY A 393 1.37 -9.81 15.63
N GLY A 394 0.70 -8.73 15.20
CA GLY A 394 0.37 -7.58 16.04
C GLY A 394 -0.49 -7.94 17.26
N VAL A 395 -1.49 -8.79 17.09
CA VAL A 395 -2.30 -9.28 18.22
C VAL A 395 -1.45 -10.11 19.19
N TYR A 396 -0.57 -10.97 18.68
CA TYR A 396 0.35 -11.73 19.54
C TYR A 396 1.36 -10.84 20.29
N ILE A 397 1.81 -9.73 19.71
CA ILE A 397 2.59 -8.71 20.44
C ILE A 397 1.81 -8.16 21.63
N HIS A 398 0.53 -7.80 21.44
CA HIS A 398 -0.32 -7.29 22.53
C HIS A 398 -0.61 -8.33 23.61
N MET A 399 -0.63 -9.62 23.24
CA MET A 399 -0.77 -10.73 24.17
C MET A 399 0.55 -11.13 24.85
N GLY A 400 1.69 -10.54 24.48
CA GLY A 400 3.01 -10.90 25.01
C GLY A 400 3.53 -12.26 24.53
N ASP A 401 2.87 -12.91 23.56
CA ASP A 401 3.35 -14.15 22.93
C ASP A 401 4.29 -13.78 21.77
N TYR A 402 5.49 -13.35 22.15
CA TYR A 402 6.47 -12.82 21.23
C TYR A 402 6.96 -13.89 20.22
N SER A 403 7.05 -15.16 20.60
CA SER A 403 7.51 -16.20 19.65
C SER A 403 6.55 -16.36 18.48
N LYS A 404 5.24 -16.42 18.74
CA LYS A 404 4.26 -16.47 17.65
C LYS A 404 4.26 -15.19 16.83
N ALA A 405 4.36 -14.03 17.47
CA ALA A 405 4.44 -12.78 16.72
C ALA A 405 5.59 -12.78 15.69
N LEU A 406 6.76 -13.33 16.08
CA LEU A 406 7.91 -13.47 15.19
C LEU A 406 7.61 -14.41 14.00
N GLU A 407 7.06 -15.60 14.25
CA GLU A 407 6.68 -16.56 13.19
C GLU A 407 5.77 -15.91 12.14
N PHE A 408 4.75 -15.17 12.59
CA PHE A 408 3.81 -14.49 11.70
C PHE A 408 4.47 -13.35 10.89
N TYR A 409 5.35 -12.55 11.51
CA TYR A 409 6.08 -11.51 10.78
C TYR A 409 7.07 -12.09 9.76
N GLU A 410 7.72 -13.23 10.05
CA GLU A 410 8.59 -13.92 9.11
C GLU A 410 7.82 -14.43 7.88
N GLU A 411 6.62 -14.97 8.07
CA GLU A 411 5.75 -15.38 6.95
C GLU A 411 5.32 -14.19 6.09
N ALA A 412 4.99 -13.05 6.70
CA ALA A 412 4.70 -11.80 5.98
C ALA A 412 5.91 -11.34 5.15
N GLN A 413 7.10 -11.37 5.73
CA GLN A 413 8.34 -10.99 5.05
C GLN A 413 8.65 -11.88 3.85
N LYS A 414 8.56 -13.22 4.01
CA LYS A 414 8.77 -14.19 2.91
C LYS A 414 7.86 -13.94 1.72
N ILE A 415 6.62 -13.50 1.97
CA ILE A 415 5.66 -13.18 0.91
C ILE A 415 6.06 -11.91 0.16
N TYR A 416 6.39 -10.84 0.88
CA TYR A 416 6.79 -9.59 0.24
C TYR A 416 8.11 -9.73 -0.54
N GLU A 417 9.10 -10.46 -0.01
CA GLU A 417 10.37 -10.73 -0.70
C GLU A 417 10.19 -11.48 -2.03
N LYS A 418 9.15 -12.31 -2.13
CA LYS A 418 8.82 -13.05 -3.37
C LYS A 418 8.01 -12.25 -4.37
N THR A 419 7.35 -11.16 -3.97
CA THR A 419 6.36 -10.46 -4.82
C THR A 419 6.71 -9.04 -5.17
N LEU A 420 7.46 -8.36 -4.31
CA LEU A 420 7.77 -6.95 -4.49
C LEU A 420 9.22 -6.78 -4.91
N PRO A 421 9.53 -5.73 -5.69
CA PRO A 421 10.91 -5.36 -5.96
C PRO A 421 11.69 -5.13 -4.65
N PRO A 422 13.02 -5.36 -4.64
CA PRO A 422 13.84 -5.05 -3.48
C PRO A 422 13.66 -3.59 -3.05
N ASN A 423 13.48 -3.35 -1.75
CA ASN A 423 13.24 -2.03 -1.16
C ASN A 423 11.87 -1.42 -1.50
N HIS A 424 10.84 -2.22 -1.78
CA HIS A 424 9.50 -1.69 -1.92
C HIS A 424 9.00 -1.09 -0.57
N PRO A 425 8.35 0.09 -0.56
CA PRO A 425 7.88 0.74 0.68
C PRO A 425 6.98 -0.14 1.56
N TRP A 426 6.21 -1.06 0.99
CA TRP A 426 5.37 -1.98 1.79
C TRP A 426 6.19 -2.91 2.69
N MET A 427 7.45 -3.21 2.35
CA MET A 427 8.34 -3.98 3.23
C MET A 427 8.71 -3.20 4.50
N ALA A 428 8.63 -1.86 4.47
CA ALA A 428 8.93 -0.99 5.60
C ALA A 428 8.00 -1.26 6.80
N ALA A 429 6.71 -1.55 6.54
CA ALA A 429 5.74 -1.85 7.59
C ALA A 429 6.10 -3.13 8.36
N THR A 430 6.50 -4.19 7.66
CA THR A 430 6.93 -5.43 8.31
C THR A 430 8.22 -5.22 9.12
N HIS A 431 9.20 -4.49 8.60
CA HIS A 431 10.41 -4.16 9.39
C HIS A 431 10.12 -3.28 10.61
N LEU A 432 9.14 -2.37 10.55
CA LEU A 432 8.65 -1.63 11.71
C LEU A 432 8.01 -2.55 12.75
N ASN A 433 7.26 -3.57 12.31
CA ASN A 433 6.69 -4.59 13.19
C ASN A 433 7.79 -5.43 13.87
N PHE A 434 8.81 -5.85 13.13
CA PHE A 434 10.00 -6.50 13.73
C PHE A 434 10.71 -5.59 14.72
N ALA A 435 10.84 -4.29 14.44
CA ALA A 435 11.44 -3.34 15.38
C ALA A 435 10.64 -3.27 16.69
N ALA A 436 9.31 -3.20 16.61
CA ALA A 436 8.45 -3.22 17.78
C ALA A 436 8.55 -4.55 18.56
N TYR A 437 8.65 -5.68 17.86
CA TYR A 437 8.91 -7.00 18.47
C TYR A 437 10.24 -7.00 19.24
N TYR A 438 11.34 -6.60 18.60
CA TYR A 438 12.66 -6.59 19.22
C TYR A 438 12.73 -5.59 20.39
N GLU A 439 12.07 -4.44 20.28
CA GLU A 439 11.92 -3.48 21.38
C GLU A 439 11.26 -4.13 22.60
N LYS A 440 10.14 -4.84 22.42
CA LYS A 440 9.41 -5.50 23.52
C LYS A 440 10.18 -6.65 24.15
N MET A 441 11.03 -7.34 23.36
CA MET A 441 11.93 -8.38 23.86
C MET A 441 13.19 -7.84 24.54
N GLY A 442 13.44 -6.53 24.50
CA GLY A 442 14.69 -5.93 25.00
C GLY A 442 15.90 -6.12 24.08
N TYR A 443 15.71 -6.63 22.86
CA TYR A 443 16.75 -6.79 21.85
C TYR A 443 16.99 -5.49 21.06
N TYR A 444 17.38 -4.43 21.77
CA TYR A 444 17.44 -3.07 21.22
C TYR A 444 18.37 -2.92 20.00
N ALA A 445 19.49 -3.64 19.94
CA ALA A 445 20.37 -3.61 18.77
C ALA A 445 19.69 -4.16 17.51
N ALA A 446 18.90 -5.22 17.64
CA ALA A 446 18.11 -5.78 16.54
C ALA A 446 16.97 -4.83 16.14
N ALA A 447 16.33 -4.18 17.12
CA ALA A 447 15.31 -3.16 16.86
C ALA A 447 15.87 -1.99 16.04
N LEU A 448 17.03 -1.45 16.43
CA LEU A 448 17.71 -0.37 15.70
C LEU A 448 18.10 -0.80 14.28
N LYS A 449 18.58 -2.04 14.10
CA LYS A 449 18.90 -2.59 12.76
C LYS A 449 17.66 -2.67 11.87
N SER A 450 16.53 -3.16 12.40
CA SER A 450 15.27 -3.19 11.66
C SER A 450 14.79 -1.78 11.27
N LEU A 451 14.91 -0.81 12.18
CA LEU A 451 14.57 0.59 11.89
C LEU A 451 15.49 1.23 10.84
N GLN A 452 16.78 0.88 10.85
CA GLN A 452 17.74 1.31 9.84
C GLN A 452 17.39 0.75 8.45
N ASN A 453 16.99 -0.51 8.36
CA ASN A 453 16.52 -1.12 7.11
C ASN A 453 15.27 -0.38 6.60
N THR A 454 14.28 -0.13 7.46
CA THR A 454 13.09 0.66 7.11
C THR A 454 13.46 2.04 6.59
N PHE A 455 14.39 2.73 7.25
CA PHE A 455 14.86 4.06 6.84
C PHE A 455 15.48 4.02 5.43
N GLN A 456 16.38 3.07 5.16
CA GLN A 456 17.02 2.91 3.85
C GLN A 456 16.02 2.61 2.72
N ILE A 457 14.99 1.80 3.02
CA ILE A 457 13.91 1.49 2.08
C ILE A 457 13.14 2.76 1.72
N LEU A 458 12.70 3.51 2.73
CA LEU A 458 11.90 4.71 2.52
C LEU A 458 12.69 5.85 1.87
N GLN A 459 13.97 6.03 2.22
CA GLN A 459 14.82 7.09 1.65
C GLN A 459 15.07 6.93 0.15
N LYS A 460 14.93 5.72 -0.39
CA LYS A 460 15.00 5.49 -1.86
C LYS A 460 13.76 5.96 -2.60
N THR A 461 12.63 6.08 -1.91
CA THR A 461 11.32 6.36 -2.53
C THR A 461 10.79 7.74 -2.17
N PHE A 462 11.08 8.20 -0.96
CA PHE A 462 10.54 9.42 -0.38
C PHE A 462 11.64 10.31 0.18
N GLU A 463 11.41 11.62 0.12
CA GLU A 463 12.20 12.60 0.85
C GLU A 463 11.97 12.47 2.36
N GLU A 464 12.97 12.83 3.18
CA GLU A 464 12.91 12.67 4.65
C GLU A 464 11.76 13.44 5.32
N GLY A 465 11.20 14.46 4.65
CA GLY A 465 10.01 15.18 5.11
C GLY A 465 8.70 14.39 5.00
N ASN A 466 8.71 13.21 4.39
CA ASN A 466 7.51 12.38 4.23
C ASN A 466 6.99 11.85 5.58
N PRO A 467 5.66 11.82 5.81
CA PRO A 467 5.08 11.38 7.09
C PRO A 467 5.46 9.95 7.48
N ALA A 468 5.84 9.08 6.53
CA ALA A 468 6.32 7.73 6.81
C ALA A 468 7.56 7.72 7.74
N PHE A 469 8.45 8.71 7.64
CA PHE A 469 9.62 8.84 8.52
C PHE A 469 9.24 9.17 9.96
N SER A 470 8.08 9.79 10.20
CA SER A 470 7.64 10.09 11.57
C SER A 470 7.41 8.81 12.40
N PHE A 471 6.98 7.72 11.78
CA PHE A 471 6.81 6.44 12.46
C PHE A 471 8.16 5.82 12.85
N ILE A 472 9.17 5.91 11.98
CA ILE A 472 10.53 5.46 12.28
C ILE A 472 11.10 6.28 13.43
N PHE A 473 11.04 7.60 13.35
CA PHE A 473 11.60 8.48 14.38
C PHE A 473 10.88 8.32 15.72
N ASN A 474 9.56 8.14 15.73
CA ASN A 474 8.85 7.81 16.97
C ASN A 474 9.34 6.48 17.57
N ARG A 475 9.54 5.45 16.75
CA ARG A 475 10.04 4.15 17.23
C ARG A 475 11.49 4.21 17.69
N LEU A 476 12.36 4.93 16.97
CA LEU A 476 13.74 5.18 17.41
C LEU A 476 13.77 5.91 18.76
N GLY A 477 12.93 6.93 18.94
CA GLY A 477 12.77 7.63 20.21
C GLY A 477 12.37 6.68 21.35
N ARG A 478 11.43 5.77 21.10
CA ARG A 478 11.01 4.75 22.09
C ARG A 478 12.12 3.75 22.42
N VAL A 479 12.85 3.26 21.42
CA VAL A 479 13.99 2.35 21.64
C VAL A 479 15.08 3.04 22.47
N TYR A 480 15.46 4.28 22.12
CA TYR A 480 16.48 5.02 22.87
C TYR A 480 16.03 5.40 24.29
N ARG A 481 14.72 5.68 24.49
CA ARG A 481 14.13 5.83 25.83
C ARG A 481 14.31 4.55 26.64
N SER A 482 14.02 3.38 26.06
CA SER A 482 14.17 2.08 26.72
C SER A 482 15.63 1.73 27.03
N THR A 483 16.59 2.19 26.22
CA THR A 483 18.03 2.07 26.52
C THR A 483 18.56 3.16 27.46
N LYS A 484 17.70 4.07 27.94
CA LYS A 484 18.05 5.23 28.79
C LYS A 484 18.99 6.25 28.13
N ASP A 485 19.08 6.25 26.81
CA ASP A 485 19.76 7.31 26.03
C ASP A 485 18.73 8.42 25.75
N TYR A 486 18.41 9.18 26.81
CA TYR A 486 17.34 10.16 26.77
C TYR A 486 17.62 11.33 25.82
N GLY A 487 18.89 11.68 25.61
CA GLY A 487 19.30 12.71 24.65
C GLY A 487 18.88 12.33 23.23
N LYS A 488 19.29 11.15 22.75
CA LYS A 488 18.86 10.68 21.42
C LYS A 488 17.37 10.44 21.35
N ALA A 489 16.75 9.96 22.43
CA ALA A 489 15.31 9.77 22.46
C ALA A 489 14.56 11.07 22.14
N LEU A 490 14.95 12.18 22.80
CA LEU A 490 14.40 13.51 22.56
C LEU A 490 14.69 13.99 21.13
N ASP A 491 15.92 13.85 20.62
CA ASP A 491 16.27 14.25 19.25
C ASP A 491 15.36 13.58 18.21
N TYR A 492 15.11 12.28 18.34
CA TYR A 492 14.24 11.55 17.43
C TYR A 492 12.76 11.90 17.62
N PHE A 493 12.29 12.10 18.85
CA PHE A 493 10.92 12.57 19.06
C PHE A 493 10.69 13.98 18.51
N GLU A 494 11.69 14.87 18.60
CA GLU A 494 11.63 16.21 18.00
C GLU A 494 11.59 16.14 16.47
N LYS A 495 12.44 15.32 15.84
CA LYS A 495 12.36 15.06 14.38
C LYS A 495 10.99 14.52 13.97
N CYS A 496 10.44 13.58 14.74
CA CYS A 496 9.09 13.06 14.53
C CYS A 496 8.02 14.16 14.62
N LEU A 497 8.12 15.03 15.63
CA LEU A 497 7.17 16.12 15.84
C LEU A 497 7.21 17.13 14.69
N VAL A 498 8.39 17.51 14.22
CA VAL A 498 8.56 18.44 13.09
C VAL A 498 7.84 17.91 11.84
N ILE A 499 8.07 16.65 11.48
CA ILE A 499 7.40 16.04 10.32
C ILE A 499 5.88 16.01 10.51
N ARG A 500 5.40 15.61 11.69
CA ARG A 500 3.96 15.56 11.99
C ARG A 500 3.32 16.96 11.95
N GLN A 501 4.04 18.03 12.31
CA GLN A 501 3.55 19.41 12.22
C GLN A 501 3.52 19.95 10.79
N GLN A 502 4.47 19.54 9.95
CA GLN A 502 4.52 19.95 8.55
C GLN A 502 3.45 19.24 7.70
N THR A 503 3.23 17.95 7.96
CA THR A 503 2.41 17.07 7.11
C THR A 503 0.95 16.98 7.58
N LEU A 504 0.67 17.11 8.88
CA LEU A 504 -0.65 16.93 9.47
C LEU A 504 -1.21 18.25 10.04
N PRO A 505 -2.54 18.36 10.23
CA PRO A 505 -3.16 19.49 10.92
C PRO A 505 -2.63 19.77 12.34
N ASN A 506 -2.78 21.02 12.80
CA ASN A 506 -2.28 21.53 14.10
C ASN A 506 -2.88 20.89 15.37
N LEU A 507 -3.75 19.89 15.24
CA LEU A 507 -4.32 19.14 16.36
C LEU A 507 -4.41 17.64 16.02
N HIS A 508 -3.48 17.11 15.23
CA HIS A 508 -3.56 15.70 14.87
C HIS A 508 -3.29 14.78 16.08
N PRO A 509 -4.04 13.68 16.30
CA PRO A 509 -3.81 12.73 17.41
C PRO A 509 -2.35 12.27 17.53
N TYR A 510 -1.69 11.98 16.40
CA TYR A 510 -0.27 11.65 16.38
C TYR A 510 0.67 12.71 16.97
N GLN A 511 0.33 14.00 16.91
CA GLN A 511 1.12 15.04 17.59
C GLN A 511 0.96 14.92 19.11
N ALA A 512 -0.24 14.59 19.61
CA ALA A 512 -0.47 14.33 21.04
C ALA A 512 0.36 13.16 21.55
N ILE A 513 0.43 12.06 20.78
CA ILE A 513 1.29 10.91 21.10
C ILE A 513 2.75 11.35 21.20
N THR A 514 3.26 12.12 20.25
CA THR A 514 4.66 12.59 20.31
C THR A 514 4.91 13.52 21.49
N TYR A 515 3.99 14.45 21.78
CA TYR A 515 4.11 15.31 22.95
C TYR A 515 4.09 14.50 24.26
N SER A 516 3.25 13.47 24.34
CA SER A 516 3.22 12.58 25.50
C SER A 516 4.52 11.80 25.65
N ASP A 517 5.05 11.24 24.55
CA ASP A 517 6.34 10.53 24.52
C ASP A 517 7.52 11.46 24.93
N ILE A 518 7.54 12.72 24.46
CA ILE A 518 8.55 13.72 24.87
C ILE A 518 8.40 14.06 26.36
N GLY A 519 7.17 14.31 26.82
CA GLY A 519 6.89 14.62 28.22
C GLY A 519 7.35 13.50 29.14
N ASP A 520 7.12 12.25 28.74
CA ASP A 520 7.56 11.08 29.50
C ASP A 520 9.09 10.97 29.58
N VAL A 521 9.82 11.22 28.50
CA VAL A 521 11.30 11.29 28.57
C VAL A 521 11.77 12.42 29.48
N ARG A 522 11.14 13.60 29.40
CA ARG A 522 11.48 14.74 30.27
C ARG A 522 11.24 14.42 31.74
N ARG A 523 10.16 13.71 32.06
CA ARG A 523 9.90 13.19 33.40
C ARG A 523 11.01 12.25 33.86
N LEU A 524 11.40 11.28 33.04
CA LEU A 524 12.48 10.32 33.35
C LEU A 524 13.86 10.97 33.56
N VAL A 525 14.10 12.15 32.95
CA VAL A 525 15.32 12.95 33.16
C VAL A 525 15.25 13.80 34.44
N GLY A 526 14.06 13.99 35.03
CA GLY A 526 13.81 14.83 36.20
C GLY A 526 13.31 16.25 35.87
N ASP A 527 13.11 16.59 34.59
CA ASP A 527 12.60 17.88 34.12
C ASP A 527 11.06 17.95 34.28
N HIS A 528 10.54 17.74 35.50
CA HIS A 528 9.10 17.56 35.73
C HIS A 528 8.23 18.72 35.22
N GLN A 529 8.67 19.98 35.38
CA GLN A 529 7.91 21.13 34.88
C GLN A 529 7.80 21.14 33.35
N VAL A 530 8.87 20.75 32.65
CA VAL A 530 8.86 20.62 31.18
C VAL A 530 7.97 19.46 30.77
N ALA A 531 8.03 18.32 31.48
CA ALA A 531 7.16 17.17 31.25
C ALA A 531 5.67 17.57 31.33
N LEU A 532 5.27 18.26 32.41
CA LEU A 532 3.90 18.76 32.59
C LEU A 532 3.45 19.69 31.45
N SER A 533 4.36 20.53 30.93
CA SER A 533 4.06 21.40 29.79
C SER A 533 3.75 20.62 28.51
N PHE A 534 4.48 19.53 28.26
CA PHE A 534 4.28 18.65 27.11
C PHE A 534 3.04 17.78 27.27
N HIS A 535 2.79 17.22 28.46
CA HIS A 535 1.55 16.51 28.74
C HIS A 535 0.33 17.42 28.58
N ARG A 536 0.44 18.71 28.92
CA ARG A 536 -0.64 19.69 28.68
C ARG A 536 -0.89 19.93 27.20
N LYS A 537 0.17 20.00 26.38
CA LYS A 537 0.02 20.09 24.91
C LYS A 537 -0.67 18.85 24.34
N ALA A 538 -0.30 17.67 24.81
CA ALA A 538 -0.95 16.41 24.41
C ALA A 538 -2.44 16.41 24.78
N LEU A 539 -2.76 16.72 26.05
CA LEU A 539 -4.14 16.73 26.55
C LEU A 539 -5.00 17.76 25.80
N ASN A 540 -4.47 18.96 25.54
CA ASN A 540 -5.19 19.98 24.77
C ASN A 540 -5.58 19.50 23.36
N ILE A 541 -4.77 18.67 22.71
CA ILE A 541 -5.15 18.09 21.41
C ILE A 541 -6.26 17.07 21.60
N GLN A 542 -6.09 16.16 22.57
CA GLN A 542 -7.01 15.05 22.81
C GLN A 542 -8.40 15.51 23.27
N GLU A 543 -8.50 16.65 23.96
CA GLU A 543 -9.78 17.23 24.40
C GLU A 543 -10.49 18.05 23.31
N ASN A 544 -9.74 18.72 22.42
CA ASN A 544 -10.32 19.61 21.40
C ASN A 544 -10.69 18.89 20.09
N VAL A 545 -10.13 17.71 19.87
CA VAL A 545 -10.47 16.85 18.74
C VAL A 545 -11.34 15.72 19.29
N HIS A 546 -12.30 15.22 18.52
CA HIS A 546 -13.03 14.03 18.90
C HIS A 546 -12.13 12.78 18.79
N CYS A 547 -10.99 12.78 19.47
CA CYS A 547 -10.04 11.67 19.55
C CYS A 547 -10.61 10.55 20.40
N ASN A 548 -9.99 9.38 20.30
CA ASN A 548 -10.21 8.29 21.24
C ASN A 548 -9.94 8.76 22.68
N PRO A 549 -10.96 8.77 23.58
CA PRO A 549 -10.80 9.19 24.96
C PRO A 549 -9.73 8.40 25.73
N LEU A 550 -9.40 7.18 25.27
CA LEU A 550 -8.35 6.35 25.86
C LEU A 550 -6.95 6.93 25.66
N GLU A 551 -6.74 7.76 24.65
CA GLU A 551 -5.49 8.50 24.52
C GLU A 551 -5.31 9.50 25.67
N CYS A 552 -6.40 10.09 26.19
CA CYS A 552 -6.36 10.95 27.38
C CYS A 552 -5.94 10.15 28.62
N VAL A 553 -6.35 8.89 28.74
CA VAL A 553 -6.02 8.04 29.89
C VAL A 553 -4.51 7.90 30.05
N THR A 554 -3.80 7.61 28.97
CA THR A 554 -2.33 7.52 28.99
C THR A 554 -1.70 8.85 29.41
N THR A 555 -2.19 9.98 28.88
CA THR A 555 -1.70 11.31 29.26
C THR A 555 -1.98 11.62 30.75
N TYR A 556 -3.14 11.23 31.26
CA TYR A 556 -3.49 11.39 32.68
C TYR A 556 -2.66 10.51 33.60
N ILE A 557 -2.33 9.29 33.19
CA ILE A 557 -1.37 8.43 33.90
C ILE A 557 -0.02 9.14 33.96
N ASN A 558 0.48 9.69 32.85
CA ASN A 558 1.77 10.39 32.83
C ASN A 558 1.77 11.64 33.73
N PHE A 559 0.66 12.40 33.76
CA PHE A 559 0.48 13.48 34.75
C PHE A 559 0.55 12.95 36.19
N GLY A 560 -0.20 11.88 36.49
CA GLY A 560 -0.22 11.27 37.81
C GLY A 560 1.15 10.76 38.25
N GLU A 561 1.90 10.10 37.36
CA GLU A 561 3.27 9.67 37.62
C GLU A 561 4.21 10.85 37.88
N THR A 562 4.11 11.92 37.08
CA THR A 562 4.94 13.12 37.26
C THR A 562 4.69 13.78 38.62
N TYR A 563 3.42 13.98 39.01
CA TYR A 563 3.11 14.57 40.32
C TYR A 563 3.46 13.65 41.48
N ARG A 564 3.36 12.32 41.31
CA ARG A 564 3.80 11.34 42.32
C ARG A 564 5.31 11.44 42.56
N GLU A 565 6.11 11.60 41.50
CA GLU A 565 7.57 11.80 41.60
C GLU A 565 7.94 13.16 42.23
N MET A 566 7.10 14.17 42.04
CA MET A 566 7.20 15.46 42.74
C MET A 566 6.66 15.45 44.17
N GLU A 567 6.19 14.29 44.67
CA GLU A 567 5.57 14.10 45.99
C GLU A 567 4.26 14.89 46.21
N ASP A 568 3.64 15.41 45.14
CA ASP A 568 2.28 15.97 45.17
C ASP A 568 1.25 14.85 44.97
N TYR A 569 1.10 14.03 46.01
CA TYR A 569 0.22 12.87 46.00
C TYR A 569 -1.27 13.19 45.81
N PRO A 570 -1.85 14.28 46.38
CA PRO A 570 -3.24 14.64 46.12
C PRO A 570 -3.51 14.96 44.64
N THR A 571 -2.62 15.72 43.99
CA THR A 571 -2.77 16.02 42.57
C THR A 571 -2.56 14.77 41.71
N ALA A 572 -1.59 13.91 42.07
CA ALA A 572 -1.38 12.63 41.39
C ALA A 572 -2.63 11.73 41.45
N LEU A 573 -3.25 11.61 42.63
CA LEU A 573 -4.48 10.85 42.82
C LEU A 573 -5.61 11.38 41.93
N SER A 574 -5.78 12.71 41.87
CA SER A 574 -6.81 13.34 41.04
C SER A 574 -6.66 12.98 39.57
N TYR A 575 -5.44 12.96 39.04
CA TYR A 575 -5.20 12.59 37.65
C TYR A 575 -5.42 11.09 37.37
N PHE A 576 -5.00 10.20 38.26
CA PHE A 576 -5.31 8.77 38.12
C PHE A 576 -6.83 8.51 38.16
N GLN A 577 -7.57 9.22 39.03
CA GLN A 577 -9.03 9.13 39.10
C GLN A 577 -9.71 9.64 37.82
N LYS A 578 -9.22 10.72 37.21
CA LYS A 578 -9.71 11.20 35.90
C LYS A 578 -9.52 10.14 34.81
N GLY A 579 -8.36 9.49 34.77
CA GLY A 579 -8.10 8.37 33.86
C GLY A 579 -9.07 7.21 34.11
N LEU A 580 -9.27 6.83 35.37
CA LEU A 580 -10.16 5.74 35.76
C LEU A 580 -11.61 6.03 35.33
N GLN A 581 -12.10 7.24 35.57
CA GLN A 581 -13.45 7.65 35.20
C GLN A 581 -13.70 7.56 33.69
N ILE A 582 -12.69 7.88 32.86
CA ILE A 582 -12.80 7.71 31.41
C ILE A 582 -12.90 6.22 31.04
N CYS A 583 -12.04 5.37 31.63
CA CYS A 583 -12.12 3.93 31.42
C CYS A 583 -13.49 3.37 31.83
N GLU A 584 -14.02 3.75 32.99
CA GLU A 584 -15.35 3.33 33.48
C GLU A 584 -16.48 3.71 32.53
N ASN A 585 -16.38 4.85 31.86
CA ASN A 585 -17.39 5.34 30.93
C ASN A 585 -17.32 4.71 29.54
N LYS A 586 -16.13 4.24 29.10
CA LYS A 586 -15.87 3.88 27.69
C LYS A 586 -15.51 2.41 27.47
N LEU A 587 -15.02 1.73 28.49
CA LEU A 587 -14.48 0.38 28.37
C LEU A 587 -15.24 -0.62 29.24
N PRO A 588 -15.29 -1.90 28.83
CA PRO A 588 -15.71 -2.95 29.74
C PRO A 588 -14.71 -3.06 30.91
N ARG A 589 -15.19 -3.35 32.12
CA ARG A 589 -14.38 -3.43 33.35
C ARG A 589 -13.17 -4.36 33.29
N ASN A 590 -13.16 -5.30 32.35
CA ASN A 590 -12.06 -6.24 32.15
C ASN A 590 -11.02 -5.77 31.10
N HIS A 591 -11.05 -4.50 30.68
CA HIS A 591 -10.07 -3.97 29.75
C HIS A 591 -8.69 -3.82 30.40
N PRO A 592 -7.58 -4.16 29.71
CA PRO A 592 -6.23 -4.06 30.29
C PRO A 592 -5.85 -2.68 30.84
N ASP A 593 -6.39 -1.59 30.28
CA ASP A 593 -6.13 -0.22 30.76
C ASP A 593 -6.55 0.00 32.22
N PHE A 594 -7.62 -0.67 32.70
CA PHE A 594 -7.97 -0.63 34.12
C PHE A 594 -6.82 -1.16 34.99
N ALA A 595 -6.19 -2.25 34.56
CA ALA A 595 -5.08 -2.83 35.30
C ALA A 595 -3.88 -1.89 35.37
N VAL A 596 -3.58 -1.15 34.30
CA VAL A 596 -2.52 -0.13 34.29
C VAL A 596 -2.82 0.98 35.30
N ILE A 597 -4.07 1.47 35.36
CA ILE A 597 -4.45 2.53 36.31
C ILE A 597 -4.41 2.04 37.75
N TYR A 598 -4.99 0.86 38.03
CA TYR A 598 -4.95 0.27 39.37
C TYR A 598 -3.53 -0.01 39.84
N HIS A 599 -2.63 -0.43 38.94
CA HIS A 599 -1.21 -0.59 39.27
C HIS A 599 -0.55 0.74 39.64
N ASN A 600 -0.84 1.82 38.93
CA ASN A 600 -0.33 3.16 39.25
C ASN A 600 -0.91 3.72 40.56
N LEU A 601 -2.20 3.47 40.83
CA LEU A 601 -2.81 3.77 42.13
C LEU A 601 -2.15 2.98 43.26
N ALA A 602 -1.84 1.70 43.04
CA ALA A 602 -1.11 0.89 44.02
C ALA A 602 0.28 1.46 44.33
N LYS A 603 1.03 1.88 43.31
CA LYS A 603 2.32 2.58 43.47
C LYS A 603 2.19 3.89 44.25
N LEU A 604 1.12 4.65 44.02
CA LEU A 604 0.82 5.87 44.77
C LEU A 604 0.53 5.58 46.24
N TYR A 605 -0.37 4.63 46.53
CA TYR A 605 -0.72 4.28 47.90
C TYR A 605 0.45 3.68 48.66
N LEU A 606 1.29 2.88 47.99
CA LEU A 606 2.55 2.38 48.54
C LEU A 606 3.48 3.55 48.96
N ALA A 607 3.63 4.58 48.12
CA ALA A 607 4.43 5.76 48.46
C ALA A 607 3.88 6.54 49.68
N THR A 608 2.55 6.60 49.83
CA THR A 608 1.88 7.20 50.98
C THR A 608 1.75 6.29 52.22
N ARG A 609 2.33 5.09 52.18
CA ARG A 609 2.28 4.07 53.25
C ARG A 609 0.86 3.55 53.59
N GLN A 610 -0.07 3.65 52.65
CA GLN A 610 -1.41 3.10 52.76
C GLN A 610 -1.44 1.66 52.23
N TYR A 611 -0.77 0.75 52.93
CA TYR A 611 -0.46 -0.58 52.39
C TYR A 611 -1.68 -1.46 52.10
N ASN A 612 -2.74 -1.39 52.92
CA ASN A 612 -3.98 -2.14 52.67
C ASN A 612 -4.63 -1.72 51.35
N THR A 613 -4.78 -0.41 51.12
CA THR A 613 -5.35 0.13 49.88
C THR A 613 -4.42 -0.15 48.69
N ALA A 614 -3.09 -0.06 48.88
CA ALA A 614 -2.13 -0.44 47.85
C ALA A 614 -2.28 -1.92 47.45
N MET A 615 -2.49 -2.81 48.43
CA MET A 615 -2.68 -4.25 48.23
C MET A 615 -3.95 -4.54 47.44
N GLU A 616 -5.07 -3.89 47.80
CA GLU A 616 -6.34 -4.03 47.08
C GLU A 616 -6.19 -3.61 45.60
N ASN A 617 -5.54 -2.48 45.33
CA ASN A 617 -5.36 -1.96 43.97
C ASN A 617 -4.46 -2.87 43.12
N VAL A 618 -3.33 -3.36 43.65
CA VAL A 618 -2.46 -4.25 42.87
C VAL A 618 -3.10 -5.62 42.63
N GLN A 619 -3.91 -6.12 43.58
CA GLN A 619 -4.68 -7.34 43.41
C GLN A 619 -5.72 -7.18 42.28
N GLN A 620 -6.47 -6.07 42.28
CA GLN A 620 -7.40 -5.73 41.19
C GLN A 620 -6.69 -5.64 39.83
N ALA A 621 -5.50 -5.03 39.78
CA ALA A 621 -4.71 -4.95 38.55
C ALA A 621 -4.34 -6.34 38.00
N ILE A 622 -3.88 -7.24 38.88
CA ILE A 622 -3.53 -8.62 38.51
C ILE A 622 -4.76 -9.39 38.02
N GLU A 623 -5.88 -9.31 38.74
CA GLU A 623 -7.13 -10.00 38.41
C GLU A 623 -7.68 -9.58 37.04
N ILE A 624 -7.72 -8.27 36.77
CA ILE A 624 -8.19 -7.73 35.50
C ILE A 624 -7.26 -8.16 34.36
N ALA A 625 -5.94 -8.03 34.55
CA ALA A 625 -4.98 -8.39 33.53
C ALA A 625 -5.05 -9.88 33.16
N GLN A 626 -5.21 -10.78 34.14
CA GLN A 626 -5.30 -12.23 33.91
C GLN A 626 -6.54 -12.66 33.12
N GLN A 627 -7.59 -11.83 33.05
CA GLN A 627 -8.78 -12.13 32.24
C GLN A 627 -8.52 -11.99 30.73
N LYS A 628 -7.52 -11.20 30.32
CA LYS A 628 -7.25 -10.86 28.91
C LYS A 628 -5.85 -11.22 28.45
N LEU A 629 -4.90 -11.28 29.37
CA LEU A 629 -3.49 -11.49 29.08
C LEU A 629 -3.03 -12.84 29.63
N PRO A 630 -2.12 -13.54 28.93
CA PRO A 630 -1.47 -14.74 29.44
C PRO A 630 -0.74 -14.48 30.77
N SER A 631 -0.69 -15.47 31.67
CA SER A 631 -0.09 -15.34 33.01
C SER A 631 1.40 -14.94 33.02
N ASN A 632 2.11 -15.15 31.92
CA ASN A 632 3.51 -14.78 31.72
C ASN A 632 3.68 -13.41 31.04
N HIS A 633 2.59 -12.67 30.81
CA HIS A 633 2.65 -11.35 30.18
C HIS A 633 3.49 -10.38 31.02
N PRO A 634 4.38 -9.56 30.41
CA PRO A 634 5.26 -8.64 31.14
C PRO A 634 4.57 -7.73 32.15
N HIS A 635 3.42 -7.13 31.80
CA HIS A 635 2.61 -6.36 32.75
C HIS A 635 2.18 -7.15 34.00
N ILE A 636 1.74 -8.41 33.86
CA ILE A 636 1.35 -9.22 35.02
C ILE A 636 2.55 -9.50 35.92
N LEU A 637 3.74 -9.69 35.34
CA LEU A 637 4.97 -9.88 36.11
C LEU A 637 5.34 -8.62 36.90
N ASP A 638 5.26 -7.44 36.29
CA ASP A 638 5.48 -6.14 36.95
C ASP A 638 4.45 -5.89 38.08
N TYR A 639 3.18 -6.24 37.85
CA TYR A 639 2.16 -6.13 38.89
C TYR A 639 2.44 -7.06 40.07
N ARG A 640 2.89 -8.30 39.80
CA ARG A 640 3.32 -9.25 40.85
C ARG A 640 4.54 -8.77 41.62
N GLU A 641 5.51 -8.16 40.96
CA GLU A 641 6.66 -7.55 41.65
C GLU A 641 6.19 -6.44 42.61
N THR A 642 5.23 -5.63 42.17
CA THR A 642 4.63 -4.58 43.01
C THR A 642 3.84 -5.18 44.17
N PHE A 643 3.11 -6.27 43.94
CA PHE A 643 2.40 -7.01 44.99
C PHE A 643 3.36 -7.48 46.09
N GLU A 644 4.48 -8.11 45.73
CA GLU A 644 5.49 -8.56 46.71
C GLU A 644 6.13 -7.38 47.44
N LYS A 645 6.36 -6.24 46.77
CA LYS A 645 6.83 -5.01 47.43
C LYS A 645 5.85 -4.51 48.48
N VAL A 646 4.54 -4.45 48.18
CA VAL A 646 3.54 -4.04 49.17
C VAL A 646 3.51 -5.03 50.33
N ARG A 647 3.49 -6.34 50.04
CA ARG A 647 3.46 -7.40 51.04
C ARG A 647 4.64 -7.34 52.02
N ASN A 648 5.85 -7.05 51.53
CA ASN A 648 7.05 -6.96 52.36
C ASN A 648 7.10 -5.70 53.25
N ASN A 649 6.28 -4.68 52.95
CA ASN A 649 6.20 -3.44 53.73
C ASN A 649 4.99 -3.39 54.69
N MET A 650 4.09 -4.38 54.62
CA MET A 650 3.02 -4.63 55.59
C MET A 650 3.57 -5.39 56.79
#